data_AF-A0A4R9LR55-F1
#
_entry.id   AF-A0A4R9LR55-F1
#
_cell.length_a   1.000
_cell.length_b   1.000
_cell.length_c   1.000
_cell.angle_alpha   90.00
_cell.angle_beta   90.00
_cell.angle_gamma   90.00
#
_symmetry.space_group_name_H-M   'P 1'
#
loop_
_entity.id
_entity.type
_entity.pdbx_description
1 polymer ?
#
loop_
_entity_poly.entity_id
_entity_poly.type
_entity_poly.pdbx_seq_one_letter_code
_entity_poly.pdbx_strand_id
1 'polypeptide(L)'
;MQIKNLALVSLFLCILTHSVHSQDPKVTNTSKLIQVSEFVPLESTNPNQKLATQVFETLSQELREKNYTVEKSQGSTLKDRLTKAKEENVLFLIEGFYEKQNESSSLNLYAQAYDPSTGFVVDAFNVTDEIFQTKELNINSADLLEPDSQRIRKFSKKLAQLLRSNSRKKENRENIEQYILNSKISSNNKFAITSDEKASEDAAAQVFDLLANQVTTSATKIARKTSEAPNIVSVISDKEIKDYGRISLNDILYQLPGFSPSMDYDRRTVSSRGIYEGWNNNHLMLLMDGVQFNDNLYGSAYTSEITPVSLIKSLEVIRGPGSALYGSNATNGVININTYTGKDLKGEIRTRVRAGDNGTRIYDFTTGNTGQIFSYVMTYNNYSTNGNGYQSHDGSGRTNEFGYLKKFTTNDARGNDYVFLRLDGEGALKGLSIQYHRQNWNFQTGHGWLWRIPDVKENMSESRQMASVKYTSNITDKLTQEYVLRYQEHNINWNMRFAENGAYDGFYPAGMTEYLKTGAKDILSRGQWTYILPNGGSLLGGVEGTIFKYGGDKEHYSNINVNNSVDGFPPFSADNGQRKLGSWLEWIKDKPIQKGAAFAQLTSGKVFNRLVEFTLGMRYDETVIHYRGIDQPKQDSLGNPASLFINPADPNNSPNTPYINEALGPPFIPNEKRVFRKTNPRLGIVFFPSSNLTIKAMTGTAYREPSVTELFGANTFSLASNPRKLKPEIIRTSELAIDWLAFKYLNLRANYFLTRFENQIAYSVANNNLSTNIYTLVNDGAEMEALTSYKMISGFANFSVVRRRNEHIQDSTVAKEPNQVSWVPAQTANGGINVKWEKLTSSFSIHWQGKVRRRASDLGSIDPVSGYGPFDPSTFVKNDVSTYQPIFYGSQYPVHRSKSVPEWVSINFRIGYQLMENVNFAFFISNLLNHYQPLIKNNLYPFDYINEGRRFMFDLSATF
;
A
#
# COMPACT_ATOMS: atom_id res chain seq x y z
N MET A 1 -49.03 -25.41 -5.37
CA MET A 1 -48.58 -26.81 -5.40
C MET A 1 -47.21 -26.89 -4.72
N GLN A 2 -47.22 -27.46 -3.51
CA GLN A 2 -46.13 -28.02 -2.70
C GLN A 2 -44.73 -27.38 -2.65
N ILE A 3 -44.49 -26.79 -1.48
CA ILE A 3 -43.22 -26.70 -0.75
C ILE A 3 -42.50 -28.07 -0.73
N LYS A 4 -41.18 -28.12 -1.00
CA LYS A 4 -40.26 -29.09 -0.39
C LYS A 4 -38.78 -28.69 -0.51
N ASN A 5 -38.08 -28.88 0.60
CA ASN A 5 -36.62 -28.91 0.81
C ASN A 5 -35.92 -27.64 1.32
N LEU A 6 -36.37 -27.19 2.50
CA LEU A 6 -35.48 -26.70 3.57
C LEU A 6 -34.92 -27.92 4.31
N ALA A 7 -33.62 -28.18 4.22
CA ALA A 7 -32.92 -29.19 5.02
C ALA A 7 -31.51 -28.69 5.35
N LEU A 8 -31.43 -27.63 6.17
CA LEU A 8 -30.20 -27.21 6.86
C LEU A 8 -30.51 -26.16 7.96
N VAL A 9 -31.53 -26.43 8.79
CA VAL A 9 -31.86 -25.60 9.97
C VAL A 9 -32.01 -26.45 11.25
N SER A 10 -31.96 -27.78 11.17
CA SER A 10 -32.25 -28.66 12.31
C SER A 10 -31.03 -29.30 12.99
N LEU A 11 -29.82 -28.75 12.80
CA LEU A 11 -28.63 -29.15 13.58
C LEU A 11 -28.17 -28.07 14.57
N PHE A 12 -29.01 -27.06 14.82
CA PHE A 12 -28.65 -25.87 15.61
C PHE A 12 -29.40 -25.75 16.96
N LEU A 13 -30.14 -26.78 17.39
CA LEU A 13 -30.94 -26.70 18.63
C LEU A 13 -30.87 -27.91 19.58
N CYS A 14 -29.88 -28.81 19.46
CA CYS A 14 -29.74 -29.99 20.34
C CYS A 14 -28.40 -30.13 21.08
N ILE A 15 -27.60 -29.06 21.22
CA ILE A 15 -26.42 -29.07 22.13
C ILE A 15 -26.49 -27.88 23.12
N LEU A 16 -27.70 -27.62 23.62
CA LEU A 16 -27.96 -26.77 24.78
C LEU A 16 -28.84 -27.58 25.73
N THR A 17 -28.23 -28.53 26.45
CA THR A 17 -28.68 -29.14 27.73
C THR A 17 -27.80 -30.35 28.01
N HIS A 18 -26.56 -30.13 28.42
CA HIS A 18 -25.83 -31.06 29.29
C HIS A 18 -25.09 -30.22 30.34
N SER A 19 -25.73 -30.07 31.48
CA SER A 19 -25.13 -29.61 32.73
C SER A 19 -24.10 -30.64 33.18
N VAL A 20 -22.82 -30.34 32.99
CA VAL A 20 -21.73 -31.09 33.61
C VAL A 20 -21.25 -30.31 34.82
N HIS A 21 -21.54 -30.88 35.99
CA HIS A 21 -20.92 -30.57 37.27
C HIS A 21 -19.39 -30.70 37.11
N SER A 22 -18.66 -29.57 37.09
CA SER A 22 -17.23 -29.58 37.41
C SER A 22 -17.07 -29.18 38.87
N GLN A 23 -16.63 -30.13 39.69
CA GLN A 23 -16.17 -29.84 41.04
C GLN A 23 -15.02 -28.83 40.97
N ASP A 24 -15.23 -27.65 41.56
CA ASP A 24 -14.15 -26.71 41.86
C ASP A 24 -13.10 -27.42 42.72
N PRO A 25 -11.82 -27.47 42.31
CA PRO A 25 -10.76 -27.84 43.24
C PRO A 25 -10.72 -26.77 44.32
N LYS A 26 -10.95 -27.19 45.57
CA LYS A 26 -10.83 -26.37 46.78
C LYS A 26 -9.61 -25.47 46.69
N VAL A 27 -9.84 -24.19 46.40
CA VAL A 27 -8.85 -23.13 46.56
C VAL A 27 -8.65 -22.99 48.06
N THR A 28 -7.56 -23.55 48.57
CA THR A 28 -7.05 -23.23 49.90
C THR A 28 -6.89 -21.73 49.99
N ASN A 29 -7.70 -21.12 50.84
CA ASN A 29 -7.76 -19.68 51.07
C ASN A 29 -6.52 -19.26 51.87
N THR A 30 -5.36 -19.17 51.22
CA THR A 30 -4.17 -18.51 51.78
C THR A 30 -4.28 -17.02 51.44
N SER A 31 -4.47 -16.18 52.46
CA SER A 31 -4.42 -14.73 52.31
C SER A 31 -3.10 -14.32 51.68
N LYS A 32 -3.13 -13.54 50.60
CA LYS A 32 -1.91 -13.08 49.92
C LYS A 32 -1.35 -11.85 50.64
N LEU A 33 -0.09 -11.93 51.07
CA LEU A 33 0.60 -10.84 51.75
C LEU A 33 1.04 -9.76 50.75
N ILE A 34 0.72 -8.50 51.03
CA ILE A 34 1.22 -7.31 50.33
C ILE A 34 1.95 -6.46 51.36
N GLN A 35 3.13 -5.96 50.98
CA GLN A 35 3.84 -4.97 51.77
C GLN A 35 3.69 -3.60 51.13
N VAL A 36 3.40 -2.60 51.95
CA VAL A 36 3.27 -1.21 51.51
C VAL A 36 4.31 -0.38 52.26
N SER A 37 5.11 0.37 51.51
CA SER A 37 6.05 1.32 52.09
C SER A 37 5.34 2.56 52.61
N GLU A 38 6.01 3.28 53.50
CA GLU A 38 5.53 4.59 53.89
C GLU A 38 5.61 5.52 52.68
N PHE A 39 4.48 6.15 52.32
CA PHE A 39 4.45 7.08 51.20
C PHE A 39 5.29 8.31 51.56
N VAL A 40 6.26 8.63 50.70
CA VAL A 40 7.20 9.73 50.95
C VAL A 40 6.87 10.96 50.09
N PRO A 41 7.17 12.18 50.55
CA PRO A 41 7.03 13.38 49.71
C PRO A 41 7.97 13.35 48.50
N LEU A 42 7.50 13.82 47.34
CA LEU A 42 8.28 13.83 46.09
C LEU A 42 9.43 14.85 46.09
N GLU A 43 9.24 16.05 46.66
CA GLU A 43 10.20 17.17 46.59
C GLU A 43 10.58 17.78 47.96
N SER A 44 10.01 17.29 49.07
CA SER A 44 10.26 17.83 50.43
C SER A 44 11.11 16.88 51.27
N THR A 45 12.06 17.42 52.04
CA THR A 45 12.85 16.67 53.01
C THR A 45 12.12 16.41 54.34
N ASN A 46 10.97 17.07 54.57
CA ASN A 46 10.16 16.92 55.78
C ASN A 46 8.83 16.19 55.46
N PRO A 47 8.71 14.89 55.80
CA PRO A 47 7.49 14.12 55.58
C PRO A 47 6.37 14.58 56.50
N ASN A 48 5.18 14.81 55.92
CA ASN A 48 3.94 15.00 56.66
C ASN A 48 3.46 13.62 57.12
N GLN A 49 3.93 13.19 58.30
CA GLN A 49 3.65 11.87 58.86
C GLN A 49 2.15 11.59 59.01
N LYS A 50 1.33 12.62 59.26
CA LYS A 50 -0.13 12.48 59.37
C LYS A 50 -0.74 12.06 58.03
N LEU A 51 -0.30 12.70 56.93
CA LEU A 51 -0.77 12.39 55.59
C LEU A 51 -0.29 11.01 55.11
N ALA A 52 0.98 10.67 55.32
CA ALA A 52 1.53 9.36 54.98
C ALA A 52 0.79 8.23 55.73
N THR A 53 0.52 8.44 57.02
CA THR A 53 -0.27 7.50 57.84
C THR A 53 -1.69 7.35 57.30
N GLN A 54 -2.35 8.46 56.93
CA GLN A 54 -3.71 8.42 56.38
C GLN A 54 -3.79 7.67 55.03
N VAL A 55 -2.80 7.85 54.15
CA VAL A 55 -2.71 7.10 52.88
C VAL A 55 -2.53 5.61 53.15
N PHE A 56 -1.57 5.26 54.01
CA PHE A 56 -1.30 3.87 54.36
C PHE A 56 -2.51 3.18 54.98
N GLU A 57 -3.18 3.81 55.94
CA GLU A 57 -4.36 3.24 56.61
C GLU A 57 -5.53 3.04 55.64
N THR A 58 -5.81 4.04 54.80
CA THR A 58 -6.90 3.96 53.82
C THR A 58 -6.61 2.88 52.76
N LEU A 59 -5.38 2.80 52.25
CA LEU A 59 -4.96 1.76 51.31
C LEU A 59 -5.01 0.37 51.94
N SER A 60 -4.51 0.24 53.17
CA SER A 60 -4.55 -1.02 53.91
C SER A 60 -5.97 -1.51 54.13
N GLN A 61 -6.90 -0.61 54.47
CA GLN A 61 -8.31 -0.94 54.60
C GLN A 61 -8.90 -1.45 53.27
N GLU A 62 -8.72 -0.70 52.18
CA GLU A 62 -9.26 -1.08 50.86
C GLU A 62 -8.67 -2.42 50.36
N LEU A 63 -7.41 -2.71 50.63
CA LEU A 63 -6.77 -3.99 50.30
C LEU A 63 -7.28 -5.14 51.19
N ARG A 64 -7.46 -4.92 52.49
CA ARG A 64 -8.04 -5.92 53.41
C ARG A 64 -9.48 -6.29 53.01
N GLU A 65 -10.28 -5.32 52.58
CA GLU A 65 -11.62 -5.55 52.02
C GLU A 65 -11.61 -6.39 50.72
N LYS A 66 -10.44 -6.62 50.10
CA LYS A 66 -10.25 -7.51 48.93
C LYS A 66 -9.49 -8.81 49.26
N ASN A 67 -9.46 -9.22 50.54
CA ASN A 67 -8.81 -10.44 51.04
C ASN A 67 -7.27 -10.45 50.92
N TYR A 68 -6.63 -9.28 51.00
CA TYR A 68 -5.17 -9.19 51.17
C TYR A 68 -4.78 -9.02 52.64
N THR A 69 -3.67 -9.64 53.04
CA THR A 69 -2.97 -9.28 54.28
C THR A 69 -2.02 -8.14 53.95
N VAL A 70 -2.03 -7.08 54.75
CA VAL A 70 -1.22 -5.87 54.48
C VAL A 70 -0.31 -5.58 55.67
N GLU A 71 0.99 -5.48 55.38
CA GLU A 71 2.04 -5.14 56.34
C GLU A 71 2.84 -3.93 55.87
N LYS A 72 3.49 -3.23 56.80
CA LYS A 72 4.46 -2.19 56.46
C LYS A 72 5.75 -2.83 55.98
N SER A 73 6.29 -2.38 54.86
CA SER A 73 7.61 -2.85 54.39
C SER A 73 8.72 -2.41 55.37
N GLN A 74 9.67 -3.28 55.67
CA GLN A 74 10.83 -2.94 56.50
C GLN A 74 12.10 -2.74 55.66
N GLY A 75 12.87 -1.68 55.91
CA GLY A 75 14.16 -1.42 55.25
C GLY A 75 14.33 0.04 54.84
N SER A 76 15.57 0.55 54.91
CA SER A 76 15.89 1.94 54.61
C SER A 76 15.95 2.23 53.11
N THR A 77 16.41 1.29 52.29
CA THR A 77 16.46 1.43 50.83
C THR A 77 15.44 0.53 50.12
N LEU A 78 15.07 0.89 48.89
CA LEU A 78 14.21 0.03 48.03
C LEU A 78 14.81 -1.37 47.85
N LYS A 79 16.13 -1.46 47.70
CA LYS A 79 16.84 -2.74 47.56
C LYS A 79 16.68 -3.63 48.80
N ASP A 80 16.78 -3.05 50.00
CA ASP A 80 16.59 -3.79 51.25
C ASP A 80 15.14 -4.27 51.38
N ARG A 81 14.17 -3.40 51.05
CA ARG A 81 12.75 -3.73 51.10
C ARG A 81 12.37 -4.82 50.10
N LEU A 82 12.87 -4.77 48.87
CA LEU A 82 12.67 -5.82 47.87
C LEU A 82 13.29 -7.15 48.30
N THR A 83 14.46 -7.12 48.95
CA THR A 83 15.14 -8.33 49.44
C THR A 83 14.32 -9.02 50.53
N LYS A 84 13.86 -8.26 51.53
CA LYS A 84 13.00 -8.80 52.60
C LYS A 84 11.64 -9.26 52.09
N ALA A 85 11.00 -8.48 51.23
CA ALA A 85 9.73 -8.85 50.61
C ALA A 85 9.83 -10.15 49.79
N LYS A 86 10.99 -10.42 49.20
CA LYS A 86 11.28 -11.68 48.50
C LYS A 86 11.43 -12.84 49.49
N GLU A 87 12.15 -12.65 50.59
CA GLU A 87 12.34 -13.67 51.65
C GLU A 87 11.01 -14.06 52.31
N GLU A 88 10.12 -13.09 52.50
CA GLU A 88 8.79 -13.26 53.11
C GLU A 88 7.70 -13.68 52.09
N ASN A 89 8.10 -13.97 50.85
CA ASN A 89 7.22 -14.41 49.75
C ASN A 89 6.01 -13.48 49.51
N VAL A 90 6.27 -12.17 49.59
CA VAL A 90 5.26 -11.12 49.41
C VAL A 90 4.77 -11.09 47.95
N LEU A 91 3.46 -10.91 47.78
CA LEU A 91 2.85 -10.84 46.45
C LEU A 91 3.29 -9.59 45.70
N PHE A 92 3.17 -8.42 46.32
CA PHE A 92 3.62 -7.14 45.79
C PHE A 92 4.26 -6.30 46.88
N LEU A 93 5.37 -5.65 46.56
CA LEU A 93 5.87 -4.51 47.33
C LEU A 93 5.32 -3.24 46.67
N ILE A 94 4.57 -2.44 47.42
CA ILE A 94 4.01 -1.17 46.96
C ILE A 94 4.89 -0.04 47.48
N GLU A 95 5.44 0.74 46.57
CA GLU A 95 6.10 2.01 46.88
C GLU A 95 5.20 3.17 46.49
N GLY A 96 5.24 4.24 47.27
CA GLY A 96 4.36 5.37 47.04
C GLY A 96 5.02 6.72 47.29
N PHE A 97 4.57 7.70 46.52
CA PHE A 97 4.98 9.09 46.64
C PHE A 97 3.75 9.99 46.73
N TYR A 98 3.86 11.11 47.42
CA TYR A 98 2.85 12.15 47.40
C TYR A 98 3.47 13.53 47.13
N GLU A 99 2.70 14.43 46.54
CA GLU A 99 3.10 15.81 46.27
C GLU A 99 1.95 16.72 46.71
N LYS A 100 2.26 17.67 47.60
CA LYS A 100 1.34 18.72 48.06
C LYS A 100 2.17 19.98 48.34
N GLN A 101 1.98 21.04 47.56
CA GLN A 101 2.81 22.25 47.60
C GLN A 101 2.53 23.12 48.85
N ASN A 102 1.26 23.24 49.23
CA ASN A 102 0.77 23.94 50.43
C ASN A 102 -0.60 23.37 50.85
N GLU A 103 -1.13 23.78 52.02
CA GLU A 103 -2.41 23.25 52.53
C GLU A 103 -3.59 23.45 51.56
N SER A 104 -3.51 24.50 50.74
CA SER A 104 -4.51 24.89 49.74
C SER A 104 -4.28 24.32 48.33
N SER A 105 -3.34 23.38 48.16
CA SER A 105 -3.04 22.74 46.87
C SER A 105 -3.57 21.31 46.80
N SER A 106 -3.88 20.86 45.58
CA SER A 106 -4.26 19.50 45.25
C SER A 106 -3.24 18.45 45.71
N LEU A 107 -3.65 17.48 46.53
CA LEU A 107 -2.84 16.31 46.91
C LEU A 107 -2.66 15.29 45.77
N ASN A 108 -1.50 15.26 45.13
CA ASN A 108 -1.18 14.25 44.12
C ASN A 108 -0.59 12.99 44.78
N LEU A 109 -1.04 11.82 44.35
CA LEU A 109 -0.61 10.52 44.88
C LEU A 109 -0.11 9.63 43.76
N TYR A 110 0.97 8.91 44.01
CA TYR A 110 1.61 8.02 43.05
C TYR A 110 1.99 6.72 43.74
N ALA A 111 1.84 5.59 43.06
CA ALA A 111 2.29 4.29 43.55
C ALA A 111 2.88 3.42 42.43
N GLN A 112 3.74 2.51 42.85
CA GLN A 112 4.39 1.52 42.02
C GLN A 112 4.25 0.17 42.70
N ALA A 113 3.90 -0.84 41.92
CA ALA A 113 3.83 -2.22 42.36
C ALA A 113 5.04 -2.97 41.83
N TYR A 114 5.86 -3.48 42.72
CA TYR A 114 6.99 -4.33 42.39
C TYR A 114 6.62 -5.79 42.58
N ASP A 115 7.15 -6.65 41.71
CA ASP A 115 7.26 -8.08 42.00
C ASP A 115 8.55 -8.35 42.77
N PRO A 116 8.50 -8.70 44.07
CA PRO A 116 9.71 -8.91 44.87
C PRO A 116 10.61 -10.03 44.33
N SER A 117 10.05 -10.99 43.59
CA SER A 117 10.84 -12.11 43.06
C SER A 117 11.83 -11.69 41.97
N THR A 118 11.42 -10.72 41.15
CA THR A 118 12.19 -10.20 40.00
C THR A 118 12.81 -8.84 40.26
N GLY A 119 12.27 -8.07 41.22
CA GLY A 119 12.68 -6.70 41.50
C GLY A 119 12.15 -5.68 40.49
N PHE A 120 11.32 -6.09 39.53
CA PHE A 120 10.75 -5.21 38.51
C PHE A 120 9.46 -4.55 38.96
N VAL A 121 9.22 -3.33 38.46
CA VAL A 121 7.91 -2.70 38.50
C VAL A 121 7.01 -3.46 37.53
N VAL A 122 5.90 -3.98 38.04
CA VAL A 122 4.90 -4.71 37.23
C VAL A 122 3.65 -3.90 36.99
N ASP A 123 3.44 -2.81 37.74
CA ASP A 123 2.36 -1.86 37.53
C ASP A 123 2.68 -0.51 38.17
N ALA A 124 2.03 0.55 37.69
CA ALA A 124 2.18 1.90 38.22
C ALA A 124 0.86 2.64 38.18
N PHE A 125 0.67 3.59 39.08
CA PHE A 125 -0.60 4.30 39.19
C PHE A 125 -0.44 5.67 39.83
N ASN A 126 -1.30 6.62 39.45
CA ASN A 126 -1.39 7.91 40.12
C ASN A 126 -2.83 8.46 40.19
N VAL A 127 -3.01 9.45 41.07
CA VAL A 127 -4.13 10.38 41.08
C VAL A 127 -3.52 11.77 41.12
N THR A 128 -3.57 12.48 39.99
CA THR A 128 -3.05 13.84 39.83
C THR A 128 -4.15 14.78 39.33
N ASP A 129 -4.02 16.07 39.64
CA ASP A 129 -4.80 17.11 38.95
C ASP A 129 -3.92 17.73 37.85
N GLU A 130 -3.78 17.04 36.71
CA GLU A 130 -3.41 17.74 35.48
C GLU A 130 -4.63 18.50 34.96
N ILE A 131 -4.93 19.64 35.58
CA ILE A 131 -5.75 20.64 34.93
C ILE A 131 -4.88 21.19 33.80
N PHE A 132 -5.19 20.82 32.55
CA PHE A 132 -4.69 21.55 31.38
C PHE A 132 -5.09 23.01 31.59
N GLN A 133 -4.15 23.87 31.96
CA GLN A 133 -4.41 25.31 32.07
C GLN A 133 -4.79 25.84 30.69
N THR A 134 -6.09 25.88 30.40
CA THR A 134 -6.66 26.76 29.40
C THR A 134 -6.43 28.19 29.89
N LYS A 135 -5.53 28.91 29.23
CA LYS A 135 -5.05 30.24 29.62
C LYS A 135 -6.11 31.37 29.59
N GLU A 136 -7.40 31.04 29.55
CA GLU A 136 -8.49 31.99 29.25
C GLU A 136 -9.73 31.92 30.17
N LEU A 137 -9.71 31.17 31.27
CA LEU A 137 -10.83 31.17 32.23
C LEU A 137 -10.36 31.49 33.65
N ASN A 138 -10.79 32.65 34.16
CA ASN A 138 -10.51 33.12 35.52
C ASN A 138 -11.46 32.42 36.51
N ILE A 139 -11.27 31.13 36.72
CA ILE A 139 -12.01 30.34 37.73
C ILE A 139 -11.13 30.26 38.99
N ASN A 140 -11.70 30.56 40.15
CA ASN A 140 -11.01 30.43 41.42
C ASN A 140 -10.67 28.94 41.66
N SER A 141 -9.38 28.60 41.60
CA SER A 141 -8.90 27.22 41.68
C SER A 141 -9.22 26.54 43.02
N ALA A 142 -9.49 27.32 44.08
CA ALA A 142 -9.87 26.80 45.39
C ALA A 142 -11.25 26.11 45.42
N ASP A 143 -12.18 26.52 44.54
CA ASP A 143 -13.56 26.00 44.51
C ASP A 143 -13.68 24.64 43.77
N LEU A 144 -12.60 24.19 43.11
CA LEU A 144 -12.54 22.94 42.35
C LEU A 144 -11.75 21.82 43.05
N LEU A 145 -11.19 22.08 44.24
CA LEU A 145 -10.33 21.12 44.94
C LEU A 145 -11.16 20.03 45.62
N GLU A 146 -11.03 18.79 45.14
CA GLU A 146 -11.56 17.60 45.82
C GLU A 146 -10.83 17.44 47.17
N PRO A 147 -11.53 17.21 48.30
CA PRO A 147 -10.89 17.04 49.61
C PRO A 147 -9.86 15.90 49.63
N ASP A 148 -8.72 16.09 50.30
CA ASP A 148 -7.64 15.10 50.39
C ASP A 148 -8.13 13.70 50.77
N SER A 149 -9.06 13.62 51.73
CA SER A 149 -9.63 12.34 52.18
C SER A 149 -10.38 11.59 51.07
N GLN A 150 -11.06 12.30 50.17
CA GLN A 150 -11.74 11.70 49.02
C GLN A 150 -10.72 11.25 47.97
N ARG A 151 -9.69 12.06 47.69
CA ARG A 151 -8.61 11.72 46.75
C ARG A 151 -7.82 10.49 47.20
N ILE A 152 -7.46 10.41 48.49
CA ILE A 152 -6.81 9.24 49.08
C ILE A 152 -7.69 7.99 48.92
N ARG A 153 -8.99 8.09 49.21
CA ARG A 153 -9.92 6.94 49.05
C ARG A 153 -10.05 6.49 47.59
N LYS A 154 -10.16 7.44 46.65
CA LYS A 154 -10.21 7.17 45.20
C LYS A 154 -8.94 6.50 44.70
N PHE A 155 -7.79 6.98 45.15
CA PHE A 155 -6.48 6.39 44.88
C PHE A 155 -6.42 4.94 45.39
N SER A 156 -6.73 4.72 46.68
CA SER A 156 -6.68 3.42 47.32
C SER A 156 -7.61 2.38 46.66
N LYS A 157 -8.85 2.77 46.32
CA LYS A 157 -9.80 1.89 45.61
C LYS A 157 -9.27 1.42 44.26
N LYS A 158 -8.75 2.36 43.46
CA LYS A 158 -8.22 2.06 42.12
C LYS A 158 -6.97 1.20 42.20
N LEU A 159 -6.03 1.54 43.09
CA LEU A 159 -4.81 0.75 43.29
C LEU A 159 -5.13 -0.68 43.73
N ALA A 160 -6.06 -0.87 44.68
CA ALA A 160 -6.50 -2.20 45.09
C ALA A 160 -7.15 -3.00 43.95
N GLN A 161 -7.93 -2.35 43.08
CA GLN A 161 -8.51 -2.98 41.89
C GLN A 161 -7.44 -3.41 40.87
N LEU A 162 -6.45 -2.55 40.62
CA LEU A 162 -5.32 -2.84 39.73
C LEU A 162 -4.54 -4.07 40.21
N LEU A 163 -4.13 -4.07 41.48
CA LEU A 163 -3.39 -5.19 42.10
C LEU A 163 -4.18 -6.51 42.06
N ARG A 164 -5.50 -6.43 42.22
CA ARG A 164 -6.39 -7.61 42.09
C ARG A 164 -6.45 -8.14 40.66
N SER A 165 -6.58 -7.24 39.68
CA SER A 165 -6.62 -7.60 38.27
C SER A 165 -5.29 -8.19 37.79
N ASN A 166 -4.18 -7.76 38.38
CA ASN A 166 -2.84 -8.18 38.03
C ASN A 166 -2.27 -9.28 38.95
N SER A 167 -3.11 -10.18 39.50
CA SER A 167 -2.66 -11.19 40.47
C SER A 167 -1.59 -12.19 39.97
N ARG A 168 -1.31 -12.18 38.66
CA ARG A 168 -0.26 -12.98 38.01
C ARG A 168 1.06 -12.22 37.81
N LYS A 169 1.19 -10.99 38.34
CA LYS A 169 2.38 -10.15 38.25
C LYS A 169 2.84 -9.90 36.81
N LYS A 170 1.89 -9.73 35.88
CA LYS A 170 2.23 -9.38 34.49
C LYS A 170 2.59 -7.92 34.43
N GLU A 171 3.67 -7.58 33.73
CA GLU A 171 4.04 -6.20 33.48
C GLU A 171 2.93 -5.48 32.69
N ASN A 172 2.33 -4.45 33.28
CA ASN A 172 1.36 -3.58 32.63
C ASN A 172 2.08 -2.35 32.07
N ARG A 173 2.73 -2.56 30.93
CA ARG A 173 3.63 -1.59 30.33
C ARG A 173 2.96 -0.27 29.98
N GLU A 174 1.70 -0.30 29.55
CA GLU A 174 0.94 0.93 29.25
C GLU A 174 0.76 1.80 30.49
N ASN A 175 0.43 1.21 31.64
CA ASN A 175 0.36 1.93 32.92
C ASN A 175 1.72 2.48 33.35
N ILE A 176 2.78 1.68 33.21
CA ILE A 176 4.15 2.08 33.56
C ILE A 176 4.60 3.26 32.67
N GLU A 177 4.38 3.19 31.36
CA GLU A 177 4.76 4.25 30.43
C GLU A 177 3.93 5.53 30.66
N GLN A 178 2.62 5.40 30.88
CA GLN A 178 1.76 6.55 31.17
C GLN A 178 2.09 7.23 32.50
N TYR A 179 2.29 6.47 33.58
CA TYR A 179 2.37 7.03 34.93
C TYR A 179 3.79 7.21 35.45
N ILE A 180 4.77 6.46 34.95
CA ILE A 180 6.18 6.59 35.35
C ILE A 180 6.93 7.42 34.31
N LEU A 181 7.00 6.99 33.05
CA LEU A 181 7.90 7.62 32.07
C LEU A 181 7.46 9.04 31.69
N ASN A 182 6.16 9.29 31.60
CA ASN A 182 5.61 10.58 31.17
C ASN A 182 5.27 11.54 32.33
N SER A 183 5.56 11.19 33.59
CA SER A 183 5.25 12.05 34.75
C SER A 183 6.47 12.82 35.27
N LYS A 184 6.25 13.87 36.07
CA LYS A 184 7.33 14.59 36.80
C LYS A 184 8.22 13.68 37.67
N ILE A 185 7.78 12.46 37.96
CA ILE A 185 8.56 11.54 38.78
C ILE A 185 9.74 10.97 37.98
N SER A 186 9.64 10.79 36.66
CA SER A 186 10.77 10.33 35.83
C SER A 186 11.88 11.37 35.69
N SER A 187 11.55 12.67 35.78
CA SER A 187 12.56 13.74 35.69
C SER A 187 13.43 13.84 36.94
N ASN A 188 12.88 13.52 38.12
CA ASN A 188 13.57 13.67 39.41
C ASN A 188 14.15 12.35 39.94
N ASN A 189 13.54 11.21 39.63
CA ASN A 189 14.04 9.89 40.02
C ASN A 189 14.49 9.11 38.79
N LYS A 190 15.79 8.84 38.69
CA LYS A 190 16.31 7.80 37.78
C LYS A 190 15.81 6.45 38.30
N PHE A 191 14.62 6.05 37.88
CA PHE A 191 14.15 4.69 38.09
C PHE A 191 15.18 3.78 37.43
N ALA A 192 15.90 3.03 38.27
CA ALA A 192 16.83 2.04 37.77
C ALA A 192 16.03 0.94 37.07
N ILE A 193 15.78 1.10 35.77
CA ILE A 193 15.39 0.03 34.85
C ILE A 193 16.67 -0.76 34.43
N THR A 194 17.64 -0.80 35.35
CA THR A 194 19.01 -1.34 35.29
C THR A 194 20.04 -0.54 34.48
N SER A 195 21.26 -0.49 35.03
CA SER A 195 22.51 -0.36 34.29
C SER A 195 23.09 -1.77 34.14
N ASP A 196 22.56 -2.59 33.24
CA ASP A 196 23.09 -3.94 32.99
C ASP A 196 22.76 -4.39 31.56
N GLU A 197 23.67 -5.15 30.94
CA GLU A 197 23.55 -5.70 29.57
C GLU A 197 22.23 -6.44 29.30
N LYS A 198 21.56 -6.94 30.35
CA LYS A 198 20.22 -7.54 30.29
C LYS A 198 19.14 -6.58 29.79
N ALA A 199 19.17 -5.29 30.14
CA ALA A 199 18.20 -4.33 29.63
C ALA A 199 18.38 -4.05 28.13
N SER A 200 19.61 -4.19 27.60
CA SER A 200 19.84 -4.10 26.15
C SER A 200 19.25 -5.31 25.42
N GLU A 201 19.37 -6.51 26.01
CA GLU A 201 18.73 -7.72 25.47
C GLU A 201 17.21 -7.66 25.57
N ASP A 202 16.65 -7.15 26.67
CA ASP A 202 15.19 -7.03 26.81
C ASP A 202 14.60 -5.87 25.98
N ALA A 203 15.32 -4.75 25.80
CA ALA A 203 14.94 -3.72 24.84
C ALA A 203 14.98 -4.25 23.40
N ALA A 204 16.01 -5.02 23.04
CA ALA A 204 16.07 -5.71 21.75
C ALA A 204 14.91 -6.71 21.59
N ALA A 205 14.53 -7.40 22.67
CA ALA A 205 13.43 -8.36 22.68
C ALA A 205 12.09 -7.67 22.48
N GLN A 206 11.91 -6.51 23.09
CA GLN A 206 10.69 -5.71 23.01
C GLN A 206 10.56 -5.04 21.65
N VAL A 207 11.65 -4.53 21.07
CA VAL A 207 11.68 -4.04 19.67
C VAL A 207 11.35 -5.18 18.71
N PHE A 208 11.93 -6.36 18.93
CA PHE A 208 11.64 -7.53 18.11
C PHE A 208 10.20 -8.04 18.30
N ASP A 209 9.66 -8.03 19.52
CA ASP A 209 8.26 -8.37 19.79
C ASP A 209 7.30 -7.38 19.11
N LEU A 210 7.63 -6.09 19.07
CA LEU A 210 6.90 -5.08 18.30
C LEU A 210 6.96 -5.32 16.78
N LEU A 211 8.09 -5.79 16.26
CA LEU A 211 8.26 -6.17 14.85
C LEU A 211 7.57 -7.51 14.51
N ALA A 212 7.53 -8.45 15.44
CA ALA A 212 6.87 -9.75 15.28
C ALA A 212 5.35 -9.68 15.50
N ASN A 213 4.88 -8.75 16.34
CA ASN A 213 3.47 -8.51 16.67
C ASN A 213 2.90 -7.24 15.98
N GLN A 214 3.42 -6.87 14.81
CA GLN A 214 2.90 -5.75 14.04
C GLN A 214 1.39 -5.87 13.83
N VAL A 215 0.68 -4.76 13.99
CA VAL A 215 -0.76 -4.72 13.76
C VAL A 215 -1.03 -4.26 12.33
N THR A 216 -1.94 -4.96 11.65
CA THR A 216 -2.48 -4.62 10.34
C THR A 216 -3.99 -4.46 10.44
N THR A 217 -4.53 -3.49 9.72
CA THR A 217 -5.97 -3.33 9.55
C THR A 217 -6.43 -3.82 8.18
N SER A 218 -5.57 -3.71 7.17
CA SER A 218 -5.93 -3.94 5.78
C SER A 218 -6.32 -5.41 5.48
N ALA A 219 -5.80 -6.40 6.21
CA ALA A 219 -6.11 -7.80 5.90
C ALA A 219 -7.54 -8.23 6.24
N THR A 220 -8.14 -7.61 7.25
CA THR A 220 -9.48 -7.98 7.75
C THR A 220 -10.44 -6.81 7.89
N LYS A 221 -10.01 -5.58 7.56
CA LYS A 221 -10.65 -4.29 7.91
C LYS A 221 -10.80 -4.08 9.42
N ILE A 222 -10.04 -4.82 10.21
CA ILE A 222 -10.01 -4.78 11.68
C ILE A 222 -8.55 -4.92 12.09
N ALA A 223 -8.14 -4.16 13.11
CA ALA A 223 -6.79 -4.23 13.67
C ALA A 223 -6.51 -5.63 14.24
N ARG A 224 -5.51 -6.31 13.68
CA ARG A 224 -5.01 -7.62 14.14
C ARG A 224 -3.52 -7.74 13.98
N LYS A 225 -2.89 -8.63 14.76
CA LYS A 225 -1.50 -8.99 14.54
C LYS A 225 -1.31 -9.59 13.15
N THR A 226 -0.19 -9.31 12.49
CA THR A 226 0.16 -9.89 11.18
C THR A 226 0.19 -11.42 11.24
N SER A 227 0.64 -12.01 12.36
CA SER A 227 0.60 -13.45 12.61
C SER A 227 -0.82 -14.01 12.70
N GLU A 228 -1.80 -13.21 13.13
CA GLU A 228 -3.21 -13.64 13.25
C GLU A 228 -4.03 -13.33 11.99
N ALA A 229 -3.54 -12.47 11.10
CA ALA A 229 -4.18 -12.20 9.82
C ALA A 229 -4.16 -13.45 8.91
N PRO A 230 -5.28 -13.78 8.22
CA PRO A 230 -5.32 -14.93 7.33
C PRO A 230 -4.42 -14.77 6.10
N ASN A 231 -4.22 -13.53 5.64
CA ASN A 231 -3.30 -13.19 4.56
C ASN A 231 -1.85 -13.03 5.04
N ILE A 232 -0.91 -13.12 4.11
CA ILE A 232 0.49 -12.73 4.32
C ILE A 232 0.59 -11.22 4.21
N VAL A 233 1.09 -10.58 5.27
CA VAL A 233 1.18 -9.12 5.38
C VAL A 233 2.58 -8.71 5.78
N SER A 234 3.14 -7.77 5.04
CA SER A 234 4.38 -7.06 5.41
C SER A 234 4.01 -5.66 5.90
N VAL A 235 4.49 -5.24 7.08
CA VAL A 235 4.29 -3.87 7.57
C VAL A 235 5.63 -3.17 7.66
N ILE A 236 5.74 -2.05 6.95
CA ILE A 236 6.96 -1.26 6.81
C ILE A 236 6.74 0.07 7.54
N SER A 237 7.58 0.37 8.52
CA SER A 237 7.46 1.59 9.34
C SER A 237 8.11 2.81 8.70
N ASP A 238 7.72 4.02 9.12
CA ASP A 238 8.37 5.27 8.70
C ASP A 238 9.88 5.28 9.02
N LYS A 239 10.26 4.68 10.15
CA LYS A 239 11.65 4.49 10.53
C LYS A 239 12.40 3.63 9.52
N GLU A 240 11.83 2.49 9.12
CA GLU A 240 12.47 1.61 8.13
C GLU A 240 12.60 2.29 6.76
N ILE A 241 11.57 3.04 6.33
CA ILE A 241 11.63 3.84 5.10
C ILE A 241 12.80 4.83 5.14
N LYS A 242 12.97 5.56 6.26
CA LYS A 242 14.05 6.53 6.47
C LYS A 242 15.43 5.86 6.56
N ASP A 243 15.54 4.78 7.35
CA ASP A 243 16.79 4.08 7.63
C ASP A 243 17.39 3.48 6.35
N TYR A 244 16.58 2.95 5.44
CA TYR A 244 17.01 2.46 4.13
C TYR A 244 17.05 3.53 3.02
N GLY A 245 16.70 4.78 3.32
CA GLY A 245 16.77 5.88 2.35
C GLY A 245 15.78 5.78 1.19
N ARG A 246 14.67 5.04 1.37
CA ARG A 246 13.64 4.83 0.34
C ARG A 246 12.96 6.16 -0.02
N ILE A 247 12.73 6.40 -1.31
CA ILE A 247 12.10 7.62 -1.82
C ILE A 247 10.76 7.37 -2.54
N SER A 248 10.47 6.12 -2.91
CA SER A 248 9.22 5.71 -3.57
C SER A 248 8.62 4.45 -2.95
N LEU A 249 7.36 4.14 -3.28
CA LEU A 249 6.78 2.83 -2.92
C LEU A 249 7.45 1.70 -3.73
N ASN A 250 7.90 1.96 -4.95
CA ASN A 250 8.67 1.00 -5.75
C ASN A 250 9.93 0.52 -5.01
N ASP A 251 10.69 1.42 -4.38
CA ASP A 251 11.88 1.05 -3.58
C ASP A 251 11.55 0.09 -2.43
N ILE A 252 10.34 0.20 -1.88
CA ILE A 252 9.84 -0.67 -0.80
C ILE A 252 9.39 -2.00 -1.40
N LEU A 253 8.55 -1.97 -2.43
CA LEU A 253 7.92 -3.15 -3.01
C LEU A 253 8.93 -4.09 -3.65
N TYR A 254 9.97 -3.58 -4.33
CA TYR A 254 11.01 -4.42 -4.94
C TYR A 254 11.84 -5.20 -3.91
N GLN A 255 11.84 -4.77 -2.65
CA GLN A 255 12.52 -5.46 -1.54
C GLN A 255 11.63 -6.52 -0.88
N LEU A 256 10.34 -6.59 -1.21
CA LEU A 256 9.42 -7.59 -0.67
C LEU A 256 9.45 -8.88 -1.51
N PRO A 257 9.17 -10.05 -0.88
CA PRO A 257 9.16 -11.32 -1.59
C PRO A 257 8.08 -11.34 -2.66
N GLY A 258 8.40 -11.89 -3.83
CA GLY A 258 7.43 -12.10 -4.91
C GLY A 258 7.18 -10.89 -5.81
N PHE A 259 7.74 -9.71 -5.49
CA PHE A 259 7.65 -8.52 -6.33
C PHE A 259 8.93 -8.31 -7.15
N SER A 260 8.79 -7.69 -8.32
CA SER A 260 9.93 -7.36 -9.19
C SER A 260 9.67 -6.10 -10.02
N PRO A 261 10.72 -5.34 -10.36
CA PRO A 261 10.58 -4.19 -11.25
C PRO A 261 10.09 -4.60 -12.64
N SER A 262 9.16 -3.82 -13.17
CA SER A 262 8.77 -3.81 -14.58
C SER A 262 8.67 -2.37 -15.06
N MET A 263 8.65 -2.20 -16.38
CA MET A 263 8.59 -0.88 -17.00
C MET A 263 7.87 -0.99 -18.33
N ASP A 264 7.07 0.03 -18.64
CA ASP A 264 6.57 0.31 -19.97
C ASP A 264 6.38 1.82 -20.13
N TYR A 265 6.82 2.37 -21.27
CA TYR A 265 6.96 3.81 -21.51
C TYR A 265 7.72 4.52 -20.37
N ASP A 266 7.16 5.59 -19.81
CA ASP A 266 7.65 6.29 -18.63
C ASP A 266 7.28 5.61 -17.31
N ARG A 267 6.39 4.62 -17.30
CA ARG A 267 5.84 4.11 -16.04
C ARG A 267 6.66 2.94 -15.50
N ARG A 268 7.20 3.14 -14.29
CA ARG A 268 7.86 2.09 -13.49
C ARG A 268 6.80 1.34 -12.69
N THR A 269 6.56 0.10 -13.06
CA THR A 269 5.50 -0.75 -12.52
C THR A 269 6.06 -1.90 -11.69
N VAL A 270 5.17 -2.59 -10.99
CA VAL A 270 5.50 -3.59 -9.97
C VAL A 270 4.83 -4.90 -10.33
N SER A 271 5.59 -5.77 -10.98
CA SER A 271 5.17 -7.14 -11.27
C SER A 271 5.16 -7.99 -10.00
N SER A 272 4.33 -9.05 -9.97
CA SER A 272 4.22 -9.94 -8.83
C SER A 272 4.00 -11.40 -9.23
N ARG A 273 4.66 -12.35 -8.55
CA ARG A 273 4.40 -13.80 -8.61
C ARG A 273 4.27 -14.37 -10.04
N GLY A 274 5.17 -13.96 -10.93
CA GLY A 274 5.21 -14.46 -12.30
C GLY A 274 4.15 -13.86 -13.24
N ILE A 275 3.53 -12.74 -12.84
CA ILE A 275 2.59 -11.94 -13.62
C ILE A 275 3.27 -10.60 -13.92
N TYR A 276 3.39 -10.29 -15.21
CA TYR A 276 3.98 -9.05 -15.71
C TYR A 276 2.98 -7.89 -15.59
N GLU A 277 3.46 -6.76 -15.08
CA GLU A 277 2.76 -5.48 -15.16
C GLU A 277 3.34 -4.61 -16.28
N GLY A 278 2.44 -4.11 -17.13
CA GLY A 278 2.77 -3.26 -18.28
C GLY A 278 2.84 -1.79 -17.89
N TRP A 279 2.11 -0.95 -18.64
CA TRP A 279 2.08 0.50 -18.46
C TRP A 279 1.46 0.97 -17.14
N ASN A 280 0.60 0.18 -16.50
CA ASN A 280 -0.14 0.56 -15.29
C ASN A 280 -0.02 -0.49 -14.20
N ASN A 281 -0.02 -0.09 -12.93
CA ASN A 281 -0.17 -0.99 -11.79
C ASN A 281 -1.66 -1.20 -11.49
N ASN A 282 -2.42 -1.72 -12.46
CA ASN A 282 -3.87 -1.88 -12.31
C ASN A 282 -4.26 -3.21 -11.65
N HIS A 283 -3.29 -4.05 -11.29
CA HIS A 283 -3.48 -5.25 -10.47
C HIS A 283 -3.14 -5.07 -8.98
N LEU A 284 -2.84 -3.84 -8.54
CA LEU A 284 -2.62 -3.49 -7.13
C LEU A 284 -3.69 -2.50 -6.65
N MET A 285 -4.29 -2.79 -5.49
CA MET A 285 -5.17 -1.84 -4.80
C MET A 285 -4.35 -0.95 -3.86
N LEU A 286 -4.32 0.36 -4.10
CA LEU A 286 -3.68 1.33 -3.23
C LEU A 286 -4.74 2.04 -2.38
N LEU A 287 -4.54 2.00 -1.07
CA LEU A 287 -5.38 2.64 -0.08
C LEU A 287 -4.58 3.70 0.68
N MET A 288 -5.25 4.78 1.08
CA MET A 288 -4.75 5.73 2.06
C MET A 288 -5.74 5.79 3.22
N ASP A 289 -5.29 5.41 4.41
CA ASP A 289 -6.10 5.24 5.62
C ASP A 289 -7.39 4.42 5.38
N GLY A 290 -7.29 3.36 4.58
CA GLY A 290 -8.41 2.48 4.24
C GLY A 290 -9.39 3.02 3.18
N VAL A 291 -9.09 4.16 2.55
CA VAL A 291 -9.86 4.74 1.43
C VAL A 291 -9.13 4.49 0.11
N GLN A 292 -9.84 4.07 -0.93
CA GLN A 292 -9.26 3.79 -2.24
C GLN A 292 -8.58 5.03 -2.85
N PHE A 293 -7.34 4.85 -3.32
CA PHE A 293 -6.46 5.90 -3.84
C PHE A 293 -5.97 5.64 -5.27
N ASN A 294 -6.36 4.51 -5.90
CA ASN A 294 -6.11 4.25 -7.33
C ASN A 294 -6.69 5.37 -8.22
N ASP A 295 -6.07 5.60 -9.37
CA ASP A 295 -6.64 6.53 -10.35
C ASP A 295 -7.91 5.96 -11.00
N ASN A 296 -8.76 6.83 -11.53
CA ASN A 296 -10.11 6.48 -12.00
C ASN A 296 -10.18 6.20 -13.51
N LEU A 297 -9.13 6.48 -14.28
CA LEU A 297 -9.08 6.27 -15.73
C LEU A 297 -8.45 4.91 -16.07
N TYR A 298 -7.27 4.66 -15.53
CA TYR A 298 -6.47 3.46 -15.73
C TYR A 298 -6.67 2.42 -14.63
N GLY A 299 -7.17 2.82 -13.46
CA GLY A 299 -7.23 1.96 -12.28
C GLY A 299 -5.87 1.72 -11.62
N SER A 300 -4.85 2.50 -11.96
CA SER A 300 -3.47 2.30 -11.56
C SER A 300 -3.23 2.67 -10.10
N ALA A 301 -2.43 1.86 -9.41
CA ALA A 301 -1.76 2.24 -8.18
C ALA A 301 -0.48 3.02 -8.51
N TYR A 302 -0.46 4.31 -8.18
CA TYR A 302 0.73 5.14 -8.33
C TYR A 302 1.78 4.82 -7.27
N THR A 303 2.74 3.95 -7.61
CA THR A 303 3.79 3.46 -6.69
C THR A 303 5.17 4.07 -6.89
N SER A 304 5.38 4.86 -7.95
CA SER A 304 6.64 5.58 -8.18
C SER A 304 6.80 6.77 -7.21
N GLU A 305 7.81 7.61 -7.46
CA GLU A 305 8.14 8.81 -6.69
C GLU A 305 7.00 9.84 -6.64
N ILE A 306 5.96 9.67 -7.48
CA ILE A 306 4.79 10.55 -7.50
C ILE A 306 3.92 10.40 -6.23
N THR A 307 3.94 9.26 -5.54
CA THR A 307 3.28 9.12 -4.23
C THR A 307 4.31 9.32 -3.13
N PRO A 308 4.28 10.45 -2.38
CA PRO A 308 5.36 10.78 -1.46
C PRO A 308 5.41 9.85 -0.25
N VAL A 309 6.60 9.39 0.10
CA VAL A 309 6.82 8.58 1.31
C VAL A 309 6.85 9.41 2.60
N SER A 310 6.90 10.74 2.52
CA SER A 310 7.00 11.65 3.67
C SER A 310 5.74 11.74 4.53
N LEU A 311 4.56 11.45 3.95
CA LEU A 311 3.30 11.40 4.69
C LEU A 311 3.07 10.06 5.42
N ILE A 312 3.89 9.05 5.15
CA ILE A 312 3.67 7.66 5.59
C ILE A 312 4.16 7.47 7.02
N LYS A 313 3.26 7.01 7.91
CA LYS A 313 3.61 6.50 9.23
C LYS A 313 3.92 5.00 9.18
N SER A 314 3.09 4.26 8.45
CA SER A 314 3.35 2.86 8.12
C SER A 314 2.71 2.47 6.79
N LEU A 315 3.31 1.50 6.13
CA LEU A 315 2.80 0.89 4.89
C LEU A 315 2.49 -0.58 5.18
N GLU A 316 1.27 -1.01 4.89
CA GLU A 316 0.88 -2.41 4.95
C GLU A 316 0.77 -2.97 3.53
N VAL A 317 1.44 -4.09 3.25
CA VAL A 317 1.40 -4.76 1.94
C VAL A 317 0.88 -6.18 2.11
N ILE A 318 -0.30 -6.43 1.55
CA ILE A 318 -0.93 -7.74 1.48
C ILE A 318 -0.56 -8.37 0.14
N ARG A 319 0.02 -9.56 0.20
CA ARG A 319 0.30 -10.37 -1.00
C ARG A 319 -0.88 -11.29 -1.29
N GLY A 320 -1.26 -11.39 -2.56
CA GLY A 320 -2.35 -12.24 -3.02
C GLY A 320 -3.72 -11.52 -3.09
N PRO A 321 -4.81 -12.27 -3.36
CA PRO A 321 -6.09 -11.68 -3.74
C PRO A 321 -6.78 -10.96 -2.58
N GLY A 322 -7.17 -9.70 -2.82
CA GLY A 322 -7.85 -8.83 -1.87
C GLY A 322 -9.28 -8.42 -2.26
N SER A 323 -9.78 -8.80 -3.44
CA SER A 323 -11.08 -8.31 -3.95
C SER A 323 -12.27 -8.64 -3.07
N ALA A 324 -12.23 -9.73 -2.31
CA ALA A 324 -13.32 -10.07 -1.39
C ALA A 324 -13.57 -9.00 -0.30
N LEU A 325 -12.62 -8.07 -0.08
CA LEU A 325 -12.80 -6.91 0.80
C LEU A 325 -12.77 -5.56 0.06
N TYR A 326 -11.99 -5.46 -1.01
CA TYR A 326 -11.67 -4.18 -1.66
C TYR A 326 -12.19 -4.04 -3.10
N GLY A 327 -12.80 -5.08 -3.68
CA GLY A 327 -13.33 -5.06 -5.04
C GLY A 327 -12.24 -5.16 -6.12
N SER A 328 -12.50 -4.52 -7.27
CA SER A 328 -11.63 -4.59 -8.45
C SER A 328 -10.20 -4.12 -8.15
N ASN A 329 -9.22 -4.59 -8.95
CA ASN A 329 -7.80 -4.19 -8.93
C ASN A 329 -7.00 -4.78 -7.76
N ALA A 330 -7.64 -5.36 -6.74
CA ALA A 330 -6.97 -6.07 -5.65
C ALA A 330 -6.59 -7.52 -6.05
N THR A 331 -6.00 -7.72 -7.23
CA THR A 331 -5.67 -9.06 -7.77
C THR A 331 -4.30 -9.55 -7.31
N ASN A 332 -3.25 -8.74 -7.47
CA ASN A 332 -1.89 -9.08 -7.04
C ASN A 332 -1.63 -8.73 -5.57
N GLY A 333 -2.35 -7.75 -5.04
CA GLY A 333 -2.21 -7.35 -3.65
C GLY A 333 -2.96 -6.08 -3.28
N VAL A 334 -2.83 -5.71 -2.00
CA VAL A 334 -3.35 -4.47 -1.43
C VAL A 334 -2.21 -3.76 -0.72
N ILE A 335 -2.03 -2.48 -1.01
CA ILE A 335 -1.07 -1.59 -0.37
C ILE A 335 -1.88 -0.55 0.40
N ASN A 336 -1.74 -0.49 1.72
CA ASN A 336 -2.41 0.50 2.55
C ASN A 336 -1.38 1.42 3.19
N ILE A 337 -1.46 2.71 2.88
CA ILE A 337 -0.69 3.77 3.52
C ILE A 337 -1.48 4.25 4.73
N ASN A 338 -0.89 4.09 5.92
CA ASN A 338 -1.36 4.77 7.12
C ASN A 338 -0.58 6.07 7.27
N THR A 339 -1.27 7.21 7.24
CA THR A 339 -0.62 8.52 7.34
C THR A 339 -0.31 8.88 8.78
N TYR A 340 0.59 9.84 9.00
CA TYR A 340 0.71 10.47 10.32
C TYR A 340 -0.62 11.09 10.76
N THR A 341 -0.83 11.14 12.08
CA THR A 341 -1.90 11.87 12.76
C THR A 341 -1.32 13.05 13.55
N GLY A 342 -2.18 13.97 14.00
CA GLY A 342 -1.76 15.07 14.88
C GLY A 342 -1.09 14.58 16.18
N LYS A 343 -1.45 13.38 16.66
CA LYS A 343 -0.85 12.74 17.85
C LYS A 343 0.55 12.17 17.58
N ASP A 344 0.81 11.73 16.35
CA ASP A 344 2.14 11.24 15.95
C ASP A 344 3.15 12.37 15.77
N LEU A 345 2.67 13.57 15.42
CA LEU A 345 3.50 14.74 15.14
C LEU A 345 3.65 15.66 16.34
N LYS A 346 2.68 15.73 17.27
CA LYS A 346 2.81 16.48 18.54
C LYS A 346 3.25 17.95 18.39
N GLY A 347 2.86 18.59 17.29
CA GLY A 347 3.25 19.97 16.97
C GLY A 347 4.61 20.10 16.27
N GLU A 348 5.33 19.01 16.05
CA GLU A 348 6.61 19.02 15.36
C GLU A 348 6.49 19.55 13.93
N ILE A 349 7.53 20.27 13.50
CA ILE A 349 7.75 20.63 12.11
C ILE A 349 8.91 19.79 11.59
N ARG A 350 8.62 18.87 10.68
CA ARG A 350 9.62 18.02 10.03
C ARG A 350 9.93 18.53 8.65
N THR A 351 11.19 18.82 8.38
CA THR A 351 11.69 19.22 7.06
C THR A 351 12.75 18.25 6.59
N ARG A 352 12.78 17.99 5.28
CA ARG A 352 13.79 17.14 4.66
C ARG A 352 14.13 17.67 3.28
N VAL A 353 15.41 17.83 3.01
CA VAL A 353 15.95 18.25 1.72
C VAL A 353 16.90 17.17 1.24
N ARG A 354 16.64 16.65 0.04
CA ARG A 354 17.49 15.68 -0.61
C ARG A 354 17.95 16.23 -1.95
N ALA A 355 19.24 16.10 -2.23
CA ALA A 355 19.85 16.53 -3.48
C ALA A 355 20.80 15.45 -3.98
N GLY A 356 20.73 15.12 -5.27
CA GLY A 356 21.53 14.09 -5.87
C GLY A 356 21.95 14.40 -7.29
N ASP A 357 22.61 13.44 -7.91
CA ASP A 357 22.96 13.46 -9.33
C ASP A 357 21.72 13.52 -10.25
N ASN A 358 21.98 13.81 -11.53
CA ASN A 358 20.97 14.06 -12.56
C ASN A 358 19.98 15.17 -12.18
N GLY A 359 20.43 16.17 -11.40
CA GLY A 359 19.58 17.27 -10.96
C GLY A 359 18.45 16.83 -10.02
N THR A 360 18.57 15.66 -9.38
CA THR A 360 17.55 15.14 -8.47
C THR A 360 17.44 16.02 -7.23
N ARG A 361 16.23 16.50 -6.93
CA ARG A 361 15.91 17.32 -5.75
C ARG A 361 14.59 16.86 -5.17
N ILE A 362 14.55 16.74 -3.85
CA ILE A 362 13.33 16.39 -3.11
C ILE A 362 13.22 17.31 -1.89
N TYR A 363 12.09 17.98 -1.77
CA TYR A 363 11.75 18.81 -0.62
C TYR A 363 10.52 18.23 0.06
N ASP A 364 10.64 17.89 1.34
CA ASP A 364 9.52 17.47 2.16
C ASP A 364 9.33 18.40 3.35
N PHE A 365 8.08 18.70 3.63
CA PHE A 365 7.63 19.41 4.82
C PHE A 365 6.45 18.65 5.40
N THR A 366 6.44 18.38 6.69
CA THR A 366 5.30 17.75 7.39
C THR A 366 5.15 18.33 8.78
N THR A 367 3.94 18.74 9.13
CA THR A 367 3.61 19.20 10.48
C THR A 367 2.21 18.77 10.84
N GLY A 368 1.92 18.68 12.14
CA GLY A 368 0.60 18.38 12.63
C GLY A 368 0.53 18.43 14.13
N ASN A 369 -0.65 18.75 14.65
CA ASN A 369 -0.87 18.85 16.07
C ASN A 369 -2.30 18.42 16.43
N THR A 370 -2.51 18.13 17.71
CA THR A 370 -3.83 17.82 18.27
C THR A 370 -4.44 19.09 18.85
N GLY A 371 -5.53 19.58 18.25
CA GLY A 371 -6.32 20.67 18.78
C GLY A 371 -7.47 20.17 19.66
N GLN A 372 -8.28 21.11 20.17
CA GLN A 372 -9.43 20.77 21.03
C GLN A 372 -10.59 20.11 20.26
N ILE A 373 -10.85 20.60 19.03
CA ILE A 373 -11.98 20.16 18.19
C ILE A 373 -11.48 19.37 16.98
N PHE A 374 -10.33 19.73 16.42
CA PHE A 374 -9.68 19.02 15.34
C PHE A 374 -8.19 18.87 15.61
N SER A 375 -7.67 17.68 15.33
CA SER A 375 -6.26 17.45 15.02
C SER A 375 -6.03 17.75 13.54
N TYR A 376 -4.86 18.28 13.19
CA TYR A 376 -4.49 18.51 11.79
C TYR A 376 -3.14 17.88 11.44
N VAL A 377 -2.98 17.54 10.16
CA VAL A 377 -1.71 17.18 9.53
C VAL A 377 -1.64 17.88 8.17
N MET A 378 -0.48 18.45 7.86
CA MET A 378 -0.14 19.02 6.58
C MET A 378 1.18 18.44 6.10
N THR A 379 1.20 17.94 4.87
CA THR A 379 2.41 17.49 4.18
C THR A 379 2.52 18.18 2.83
N TYR A 380 3.73 18.65 2.50
CA TYR A 380 4.10 19.10 1.17
C TYR A 380 5.31 18.30 0.70
N ASN A 381 5.26 17.86 -0.56
CA ASN A 381 6.38 17.22 -1.25
C ASN A 381 6.57 17.84 -2.63
N ASN A 382 7.82 18.14 -2.96
CA ASN A 382 8.24 18.45 -4.31
C ASN A 382 9.38 17.51 -4.70
N TYR A 383 9.26 16.88 -5.86
CA TYR A 383 10.27 16.00 -6.45
C TYR A 383 10.58 16.49 -7.86
N SER A 384 11.86 16.55 -8.22
CA SER A 384 12.29 16.82 -9.59
C SER A 384 13.57 16.07 -9.90
N THR A 385 13.69 15.54 -11.11
CA THR A 385 14.92 14.96 -11.64
C THR A 385 15.00 15.20 -13.16
N ASN A 386 16.21 15.32 -13.69
CA ASN A 386 16.43 15.27 -15.14
C ASN A 386 16.42 13.82 -15.67
N GLY A 387 16.34 12.83 -14.77
CA GLY A 387 16.36 11.40 -15.11
C GLY A 387 17.74 10.91 -15.58
N ASN A 388 17.85 9.62 -15.86
CA ASN A 388 19.05 9.05 -16.45
C ASN A 388 18.99 9.18 -17.98
N GLY A 389 19.87 10.00 -18.55
CA GLY A 389 20.06 10.06 -19.99
C GLY A 389 20.96 8.92 -20.47
N TYR A 390 20.48 8.08 -21.38
CA TYR A 390 21.30 7.04 -22.02
C TYR A 390 21.01 6.92 -23.52
N GLN A 391 21.99 6.42 -24.27
CA GLN A 391 21.87 6.19 -25.71
C GLN A 391 21.20 4.84 -25.96
N SER A 392 20.02 4.86 -26.58
CA SER A 392 19.26 3.65 -26.89
C SER A 392 18.80 3.65 -28.35
N HIS A 393 18.59 2.45 -28.90
CA HIS A 393 17.84 2.32 -30.13
C HIS A 393 16.35 2.57 -29.84
N ASP A 394 15.59 2.90 -30.87
CA ASP A 394 14.14 3.02 -30.78
C ASP A 394 13.45 2.07 -31.78
N GLY A 395 12.12 2.02 -31.73
CA GLY A 395 11.31 1.20 -32.63
C GLY A 395 11.15 1.77 -34.04
N SER A 396 11.79 2.91 -34.38
CA SER A 396 11.60 3.56 -35.68
C SER A 396 12.39 2.91 -36.82
N GLY A 397 13.41 2.10 -36.49
CA GLY A 397 14.32 1.55 -37.50
C GLY A 397 15.27 2.58 -38.13
N ARG A 398 15.28 3.84 -37.68
CA ARG A 398 16.15 4.91 -38.20
C ARG A 398 17.62 4.48 -38.20
N THR A 399 18.29 4.65 -39.34
CA THR A 399 19.71 4.34 -39.50
C THR A 399 20.58 5.59 -39.59
N ASN A 400 21.88 5.42 -39.39
CA ASN A 400 22.87 6.43 -39.77
C ASN A 400 23.16 6.39 -41.29
N GLU A 401 24.06 7.27 -41.75
CA GLU A 401 24.48 7.38 -43.16
C GLU A 401 25.06 6.08 -43.74
N PHE A 402 25.48 5.15 -42.88
CA PHE A 402 26.06 3.86 -43.25
C PHE A 402 25.05 2.70 -43.18
N GLY A 403 23.78 2.97 -42.89
CA GLY A 403 22.73 1.95 -42.80
C GLY A 403 22.65 1.19 -41.47
N TYR A 404 23.42 1.56 -40.45
CA TYR A 404 23.32 0.95 -39.11
C TYR A 404 22.26 1.63 -38.26
N LEU A 405 21.54 0.86 -37.41
CA LEU A 405 20.58 1.44 -36.47
C LEU A 405 21.22 2.53 -35.62
N LYS A 406 20.61 3.71 -35.66
CA LYS A 406 21.05 4.87 -34.90
C LYS A 406 20.63 4.72 -33.43
N LYS A 407 21.42 5.29 -32.52
CA LYS A 407 21.05 5.47 -31.12
C LYS A 407 20.63 6.91 -30.88
N PHE A 408 19.67 7.11 -30.00
CA PHE A 408 19.14 8.40 -29.58
C PHE A 408 19.18 8.51 -28.06
N THR A 409 19.30 9.75 -27.58
CA THR A 409 19.21 10.05 -26.16
C THR A 409 17.77 9.79 -25.69
N THR A 410 17.60 8.82 -24.79
CA THR A 410 16.37 8.61 -24.04
C THR A 410 16.40 9.53 -22.81
N ASN A 411 15.33 10.29 -22.57
CA ASN A 411 15.22 11.17 -21.41
C ASN A 411 14.07 10.73 -20.51
N ASP A 412 14.30 10.71 -19.20
CA ASP A 412 13.30 10.33 -18.20
C ASP A 412 13.16 11.44 -17.14
N ALA A 413 13.10 12.70 -17.59
CA ALA A 413 12.90 13.81 -16.67
C ALA A 413 11.51 13.77 -16.07
N ARG A 414 11.41 13.98 -14.76
CA ARG A 414 10.16 13.88 -13.99
C ARG A 414 10.08 14.97 -12.95
N GLY A 415 8.86 15.41 -12.68
CA GLY A 415 8.54 16.35 -11.61
C GLY A 415 7.22 15.99 -10.95
N ASN A 416 7.12 16.19 -9.64
CA ASN A 416 5.89 16.00 -8.87
C ASN A 416 5.79 17.09 -7.79
N ASP A 417 4.59 17.64 -7.65
CA ASP A 417 4.19 18.61 -6.64
C ASP A 417 2.96 18.05 -5.93
N TYR A 418 3.04 17.87 -4.62
CA TYR A 418 2.02 17.19 -3.84
C TYR A 418 1.75 17.88 -2.51
N VAL A 419 0.48 18.18 -2.25
CA VAL A 419 -0.03 18.74 -1.00
C VAL A 419 -1.05 17.76 -0.41
N PHE A 420 -0.88 17.44 0.87
CA PHE A 420 -1.82 16.66 1.66
C PHE A 420 -2.23 17.41 2.91
N LEU A 421 -3.52 17.43 3.17
CA LEU A 421 -4.12 17.95 4.40
C LEU A 421 -5.03 16.88 4.99
N ARG A 422 -4.97 16.72 6.31
CA ARG A 422 -5.86 15.85 7.07
C ARG A 422 -6.35 16.57 8.31
N LEU A 423 -7.64 16.47 8.59
CA LEU A 423 -8.30 16.96 9.80
C LEU A 423 -9.04 15.81 10.45
N ASP A 424 -8.64 15.41 11.66
CA ASP A 424 -9.32 14.40 12.45
C ASP A 424 -10.10 15.09 13.57
N GLY A 425 -11.38 14.80 13.73
CA GLY A 425 -12.22 15.34 14.79
C GLY A 425 -11.81 14.80 16.16
N GLU A 426 -11.77 15.68 17.15
CA GLU A 426 -11.53 15.38 18.56
C GLU A 426 -12.77 15.75 19.39
N GLY A 427 -12.81 15.31 20.65
CA GLY A 427 -13.93 15.60 21.56
C GLY A 427 -15.27 15.17 20.97
N ALA A 428 -16.19 16.14 20.79
CA ALA A 428 -17.52 15.89 20.23
C ALA A 428 -17.52 15.44 18.76
N LEU A 429 -16.45 15.72 18.01
CA LEU A 429 -16.31 15.33 16.60
C LEU A 429 -15.50 14.04 16.42
N LYS A 430 -15.17 13.34 17.51
CA LYS A 430 -14.38 12.11 17.48
C LYS A 430 -14.96 11.12 16.48
N GLY A 431 -14.09 10.62 15.60
CA GLY A 431 -14.45 9.69 14.55
C GLY A 431 -14.55 10.30 13.16
N LEU A 432 -14.74 11.62 13.06
CA LEU A 432 -14.67 12.34 11.78
C LEU A 432 -13.22 12.48 11.30
N SER A 433 -12.97 12.26 10.01
CA SER A 433 -11.69 12.46 9.34
C SER A 433 -11.95 13.06 7.97
N ILE A 434 -11.33 14.19 7.67
CA ILE A 434 -11.40 14.87 6.38
C ILE A 434 -10.00 14.90 5.78
N GLN A 435 -9.85 14.48 4.54
CA GLN A 435 -8.57 14.51 3.82
C GLN A 435 -8.71 15.25 2.50
N TYR A 436 -7.67 15.97 2.13
CA TYR A 436 -7.54 16.65 0.85
C TYR A 436 -6.16 16.43 0.26
N HIS A 437 -6.13 16.08 -1.02
CA HIS A 437 -4.93 15.83 -1.81
C HIS A 437 -4.97 16.71 -3.05
N ARG A 438 -3.89 17.43 -3.31
CA ARG A 438 -3.64 18.09 -4.59
C ARG A 438 -2.29 17.61 -5.11
N GLN A 439 -2.27 17.18 -6.35
CA GLN A 439 -1.08 16.64 -6.98
C GLN A 439 -0.97 17.11 -8.42
N ASN A 440 0.23 17.50 -8.85
CA ASN A 440 0.56 17.79 -10.25
C ASN A 440 1.89 17.13 -10.57
N TRP A 441 1.98 16.42 -11.69
CA TRP A 441 3.24 15.82 -12.12
C TRP A 441 3.46 16.01 -13.60
N ASN A 442 4.72 16.00 -13.98
CA ASN A 442 5.18 16.01 -15.36
C ASN A 442 6.20 14.90 -15.57
N PHE A 443 6.30 14.45 -16.81
CA PHE A 443 7.19 13.36 -17.18
C PHE A 443 7.60 13.49 -18.64
N GLN A 444 8.62 12.73 -19.02
CA GLN A 444 8.94 12.44 -20.41
C GLN A 444 8.71 10.96 -20.65
N THR A 445 8.23 10.62 -21.85
CA THR A 445 7.86 9.25 -22.22
C THR A 445 9.06 8.31 -22.43
N GLY A 446 10.29 8.82 -22.29
CA GLY A 446 11.51 8.05 -22.55
C GLY A 446 11.63 7.66 -24.01
N HIS A 447 11.23 6.43 -24.31
CA HIS A 447 11.20 5.87 -25.66
C HIS A 447 10.05 6.38 -26.52
N GLY A 448 9.29 7.38 -26.08
CA GLY A 448 8.17 7.94 -26.86
C GLY A 448 6.98 7.02 -26.97
N TRP A 449 5.94 7.51 -27.63
CA TRP A 449 4.80 6.69 -28.01
C TRP A 449 5.16 5.76 -29.16
N LEU A 450 4.58 4.55 -29.17
CA LEU A 450 4.97 3.51 -30.13
C LEU A 450 6.48 3.25 -30.14
N TRP A 451 7.13 3.54 -29.02
CA TRP A 451 8.52 3.22 -28.76
C TRP A 451 9.49 3.91 -29.73
N ARG A 452 9.09 5.04 -30.36
CA ARG A 452 9.94 5.93 -31.16
C ARG A 452 10.39 7.11 -30.31
N ILE A 453 11.70 7.27 -30.12
CA ILE A 453 12.24 8.34 -29.28
C ILE A 453 11.88 9.70 -29.93
N PRO A 454 11.16 10.59 -29.21
CA PRO A 454 10.74 11.88 -29.75
C PRO A 454 11.94 12.72 -30.20
N ASP A 455 11.84 13.30 -31.38
CA ASP A 455 12.81 14.28 -31.93
C ASP A 455 12.61 15.70 -31.36
N VAL A 456 11.50 15.91 -30.67
CA VAL A 456 11.17 17.15 -29.96
C VAL A 456 10.78 16.85 -28.52
N LYS A 457 11.01 17.80 -27.62
CA LYS A 457 10.61 17.65 -26.22
C LYS A 457 9.09 17.66 -26.09
N GLU A 458 8.53 16.58 -25.58
CA GLU A 458 7.12 16.49 -25.23
C GLU A 458 6.83 17.28 -23.94
N ASN A 459 5.62 17.87 -23.87
CA ASN A 459 5.12 18.53 -22.67
C ASN A 459 3.99 17.68 -22.09
N MET A 460 4.36 16.69 -21.26
CA MET A 460 3.42 15.74 -20.64
C MET A 460 3.21 16.11 -19.18
N SER A 461 1.96 16.33 -18.81
CA SER A 461 1.58 16.63 -17.44
C SER A 461 0.22 16.06 -17.09
N GLU A 462 0.04 15.72 -15.82
CA GLU A 462 -1.21 15.26 -15.25
C GLU A 462 -1.40 15.91 -13.88
N SER A 463 -2.66 15.96 -13.42
CA SER A 463 -2.98 16.45 -12.09
C SER A 463 -4.14 15.69 -11.48
N ARG A 464 -4.14 15.60 -10.15
CA ARG A 464 -5.18 14.93 -9.39
C ARG A 464 -5.57 15.77 -8.19
N GLN A 465 -6.87 15.89 -7.98
CA GLN A 465 -7.45 16.41 -6.74
C GLN A 465 -8.33 15.34 -6.13
N MET A 466 -8.20 15.11 -4.84
CA MET A 466 -9.02 14.16 -4.11
C MET A 466 -9.42 14.75 -2.77
N ALA A 467 -10.69 14.60 -2.41
CA ALA A 467 -11.20 14.93 -1.09
C ALA A 467 -11.94 13.73 -0.54
N SER A 468 -11.71 13.37 0.72
CA SER A 468 -12.47 12.31 1.39
C SER A 468 -12.96 12.76 2.75
N VAL A 469 -14.16 12.30 3.10
CA VAL A 469 -14.75 12.43 4.43
C VAL A 469 -15.04 11.02 4.92
N LYS A 470 -14.48 10.66 6.06
CA LYS A 470 -14.68 9.40 6.75
C LYS A 470 -15.25 9.68 8.14
N TYR A 471 -16.26 8.94 8.55
CA TYR A 471 -16.78 8.97 9.91
C TYR A 471 -16.81 7.56 10.49
N THR A 472 -16.15 7.34 11.62
CA THR A 472 -16.10 6.06 12.32
C THR A 472 -16.55 6.23 13.76
N SER A 473 -17.52 5.44 14.22
CA SER A 473 -18.03 5.54 15.59
C SER A 473 -18.44 4.17 16.16
N ASN A 474 -18.30 4.02 17.48
CA ASN A 474 -18.78 2.86 18.20
C ASN A 474 -20.22 3.11 18.64
N ILE A 475 -21.16 2.34 18.08
CA ILE A 475 -22.57 2.33 18.52
C ILE A 475 -22.68 1.66 19.89
N THR A 476 -21.89 0.60 20.10
CA THR A 476 -21.71 -0.08 21.38
C THR A 476 -20.24 -0.50 21.51
N ASP A 477 -19.84 -1.05 22.67
CA ASP A 477 -18.50 -1.61 22.87
C ASP A 477 -18.12 -2.73 21.89
N LYS A 478 -19.13 -3.31 21.21
CA LYS A 478 -18.94 -4.41 20.24
C LYS A 478 -19.34 -4.05 18.82
N LEU A 479 -20.06 -2.96 18.58
CA LEU A 479 -20.59 -2.59 17.27
C LEU A 479 -20.00 -1.25 16.82
N THR A 480 -19.22 -1.28 15.75
CA THR A 480 -18.64 -0.10 15.11
C THR A 480 -19.30 0.14 13.75
N GLN A 481 -19.52 1.40 13.39
CA GLN A 481 -19.95 1.82 12.06
C GLN A 481 -18.90 2.72 11.42
N GLU A 482 -18.82 2.68 10.09
CA GLU A 482 -17.97 3.54 9.28
C GLU A 482 -18.72 3.98 8.02
N TYR A 483 -18.63 5.28 7.71
CA TYR A 483 -19.11 5.84 6.45
C TYR A 483 -17.98 6.61 5.76
N VAL A 484 -17.84 6.44 4.44
CA VAL A 484 -16.85 7.15 3.63
C VAL A 484 -17.54 7.77 2.43
N LEU A 485 -17.18 9.00 2.12
CA LEU A 485 -17.44 9.67 0.85
C LEU A 485 -16.11 10.18 0.29
N ARG A 486 -15.78 9.88 -0.96
CA ARG A 486 -14.57 10.35 -1.64
C ARG A 486 -14.93 10.92 -3.00
N TYR A 487 -14.46 12.13 -3.28
CA TYR A 487 -14.48 12.75 -4.60
C TYR A 487 -13.06 12.73 -5.16
N GLN A 488 -12.92 12.43 -6.45
CA GLN A 488 -11.67 12.53 -7.16
C GLN A 488 -11.87 13.13 -8.53
N GLU A 489 -10.92 13.97 -8.93
CA GLU A 489 -10.78 14.52 -10.27
C GLU A 489 -9.36 14.28 -10.77
N HIS A 490 -9.24 13.74 -11.97
CA HIS A 490 -7.97 13.47 -12.64
C HIS A 490 -7.99 14.19 -13.99
N ASN A 491 -7.00 15.06 -14.22
CA ASN A 491 -6.82 15.79 -15.47
C ASN A 491 -5.51 15.37 -16.15
N ILE A 492 -5.55 15.36 -17.48
CA ILE A 492 -4.46 15.02 -18.39
C ILE A 492 -4.21 16.22 -19.30
N ASN A 493 -2.93 16.53 -19.54
CA ASN A 493 -2.47 17.52 -20.52
C ASN A 493 -1.21 16.99 -21.19
N TRP A 494 -1.40 16.36 -22.34
CA TRP A 494 -0.38 15.63 -23.07
C TRP A 494 -0.14 16.28 -24.43
N ASN A 495 1.13 16.50 -24.77
CA ASN A 495 1.58 16.85 -26.11
C ASN A 495 2.44 15.70 -26.64
N MET A 496 1.78 14.80 -27.36
CA MET A 496 2.32 13.50 -27.78
C MET A 496 2.99 13.61 -29.14
N ARG A 497 4.17 13.00 -29.26
CA ARG A 497 4.93 12.82 -30.50
C ARG A 497 4.97 11.34 -30.85
N PHE A 498 4.11 10.91 -31.78
CA PHE A 498 4.03 9.51 -32.22
C PHE A 498 5.09 9.13 -33.24
N ALA A 499 5.52 10.08 -34.07
CA ALA A 499 6.56 9.87 -35.07
C ALA A 499 7.33 11.18 -35.31
N GLU A 500 8.62 11.05 -35.59
CA GLU A 500 9.52 12.17 -35.88
C GLU A 500 9.23 12.86 -37.22
N ASN A 501 9.87 14.02 -37.46
CA ASN A 501 9.80 14.71 -38.74
C ASN A 501 10.37 13.84 -39.86
N GLY A 502 9.65 13.79 -40.99
CA GLY A 502 10.03 12.98 -42.15
C GLY A 502 9.80 11.48 -41.99
N ALA A 503 9.04 11.04 -40.97
CA ALA A 503 8.75 9.64 -40.74
C ALA A 503 8.02 8.97 -41.93
N TYR A 504 8.27 7.66 -42.09
CA TYR A 504 7.70 6.79 -43.13
C TYR A 504 8.03 7.27 -44.54
N ASP A 505 9.33 7.30 -44.86
CA ASP A 505 9.88 7.76 -46.14
C ASP A 505 9.40 9.15 -46.56
N GLY A 506 9.26 10.05 -45.58
CA GLY A 506 8.82 11.41 -45.81
C GLY A 506 7.30 11.58 -45.94
N PHE A 507 6.50 10.53 -45.75
CA PHE A 507 5.04 10.62 -45.77
C PHE A 507 4.54 11.64 -44.74
N TYR A 508 5.14 11.70 -43.53
CA TYR A 508 4.83 12.74 -42.54
C TYR A 508 5.98 13.74 -42.39
N PRO A 509 6.07 14.78 -43.24
CA PRO A 509 7.19 15.73 -43.21
C PRO A 509 7.30 16.48 -41.87
N ALA A 510 6.17 16.79 -41.22
CA ALA A 510 6.11 17.41 -39.89
C ALA A 510 5.96 16.39 -38.73
N GLY A 511 6.11 15.10 -39.01
CA GLY A 511 5.87 14.02 -38.05
C GLY A 511 4.41 13.87 -37.63
N MET A 512 4.16 13.02 -36.64
CA MET A 512 2.81 12.71 -36.14
C MET A 512 2.67 13.22 -34.70
N THR A 513 1.68 14.08 -34.47
CA THR A 513 1.47 14.76 -33.19
C THR A 513 0.01 14.72 -32.76
N GLU A 514 -0.23 14.64 -31.46
CA GLU A 514 -1.55 14.75 -30.86
C GLU A 514 -1.46 15.54 -29.57
N TYR A 515 -2.34 16.53 -29.42
CA TYR A 515 -2.50 17.31 -28.20
C TYR A 515 -3.81 16.92 -27.53
N LEU A 516 -3.74 16.45 -26.28
CA LEU A 516 -4.89 16.01 -25.51
C LEU A 516 -4.92 16.72 -24.15
N LYS A 517 -6.01 17.44 -23.89
CA LYS A 517 -6.33 18.05 -22.60
C LYS A 517 -7.70 17.61 -22.14
N THR A 518 -7.73 16.76 -21.14
CA THR A 518 -8.95 16.06 -20.72
C THR A 518 -9.01 15.84 -19.22
N GLY A 519 -10.15 15.35 -18.71
CA GLY A 519 -10.28 14.95 -17.33
C GLY A 519 -11.56 14.20 -17.03
N ALA A 520 -11.52 13.40 -15.95
CA ALA A 520 -12.66 12.62 -15.48
C ALA A 520 -12.80 12.70 -13.96
N LYS A 521 -14.01 12.42 -13.48
CA LYS A 521 -14.40 12.57 -12.08
C LYS A 521 -15.07 11.30 -11.58
N ASP A 522 -14.85 10.96 -10.31
CA ASP A 522 -15.63 9.93 -9.65
C ASP A 522 -15.98 10.29 -8.21
N ILE A 523 -17.08 9.71 -7.74
CA ILE A 523 -17.52 9.76 -6.35
C ILE A 523 -17.65 8.33 -5.86
N LEU A 524 -16.94 7.99 -4.79
CA LEU A 524 -17.07 6.74 -4.04
C LEU A 524 -17.82 7.00 -2.74
N SER A 525 -18.75 6.11 -2.41
CA SER A 525 -19.44 6.06 -1.13
C SER A 525 -19.36 4.66 -0.52
N ARG A 526 -19.20 4.58 0.80
CA ARG A 526 -19.15 3.30 1.53
C ARG A 526 -19.89 3.44 2.86
N GLY A 527 -20.65 2.41 3.21
CA GLY A 527 -21.18 2.19 4.56
C GLY A 527 -20.76 0.80 5.05
N GLN A 528 -20.26 0.72 6.27
CA GLN A 528 -19.69 -0.51 6.82
C GLN A 528 -20.01 -0.64 8.32
N TRP A 529 -20.28 -1.86 8.76
CA TRP A 529 -20.53 -2.22 10.15
C TRP A 529 -19.68 -3.41 10.55
N THR A 530 -19.14 -3.33 11.77
CA THR A 530 -18.32 -4.38 12.36
C THR A 530 -18.86 -4.72 13.73
N TYR A 531 -19.20 -5.98 13.96
CA TYR A 531 -19.62 -6.52 15.25
C TYR A 531 -18.58 -7.49 15.80
N ILE A 532 -18.07 -7.26 17.00
CA ILE A 532 -17.11 -8.11 17.69
C ILE A 532 -17.85 -9.20 18.48
N LEU A 533 -17.52 -10.46 18.20
CA LEU A 533 -18.13 -11.63 18.85
C LEU A 533 -17.52 -11.85 20.25
N PRO A 534 -18.28 -12.44 21.21
CA PRO A 534 -17.78 -12.69 22.57
C PRO A 534 -16.52 -13.55 22.66
N ASN A 535 -16.27 -14.40 21.67
CA ASN A 535 -15.11 -15.28 21.59
C ASN A 535 -13.89 -14.66 20.88
N GLY A 536 -13.91 -13.35 20.62
CA GLY A 536 -12.85 -12.63 19.90
C GLY A 536 -12.96 -12.66 18.38
N GLY A 537 -13.98 -13.33 17.82
CA GLY A 537 -14.29 -13.26 16.40
C GLY A 537 -14.95 -11.94 16.00
N SER A 538 -15.30 -11.80 14.73
CA SER A 538 -15.98 -10.61 14.21
C SER A 538 -16.88 -10.90 13.02
N LEU A 539 -17.98 -10.16 12.94
CA LEU A 539 -18.81 -10.02 11.75
C LEU A 539 -18.57 -8.65 11.13
N LEU A 540 -18.33 -8.59 9.84
CA LEU A 540 -18.15 -7.37 9.07
C LEU A 540 -19.16 -7.38 7.93
N GLY A 541 -19.84 -6.28 7.67
CA GLY A 541 -20.74 -6.15 6.54
C GLY A 541 -20.69 -4.74 5.98
N GLY A 542 -20.89 -4.58 4.69
CA GLY A 542 -20.92 -3.25 4.11
C GLY A 542 -21.40 -3.22 2.67
N VAL A 543 -21.65 -1.99 2.23
CA VAL A 543 -22.02 -1.64 0.86
C VAL A 543 -21.10 -0.53 0.37
N GLU A 544 -20.81 -0.55 -0.93
CA GLU A 544 -19.95 0.42 -1.57
C GLU A 544 -20.54 0.76 -2.94
N GLY A 545 -20.45 2.03 -3.34
CA GLY A 545 -20.93 2.50 -4.62
C GLY A 545 -20.02 3.57 -5.20
N THR A 546 -19.75 3.47 -6.50
CA THR A 546 -18.94 4.44 -7.23
C THR A 546 -19.68 4.93 -8.47
N ILE A 547 -19.64 6.24 -8.73
CA ILE A 547 -20.13 6.84 -9.97
C ILE A 547 -18.98 7.54 -10.65
N PHE A 548 -18.62 7.10 -11.86
CA PHE A 548 -17.63 7.74 -12.72
C PHE A 548 -18.32 8.58 -13.79
N LYS A 549 -17.78 9.78 -14.08
CA LYS A 549 -18.31 10.74 -15.04
C LYS A 549 -17.19 11.30 -15.92
N TYR A 550 -17.47 11.36 -17.21
CA TYR A 550 -16.63 11.99 -18.22
C TYR A 550 -17.48 12.94 -19.08
N GLY A 551 -17.07 14.21 -19.15
CA GLY A 551 -17.81 15.29 -19.84
C GLY A 551 -17.29 15.61 -21.25
N GLY A 552 -16.31 14.86 -21.75
CA GLY A 552 -15.59 15.20 -22.98
C GLY A 552 -14.29 15.98 -22.72
N ASP A 553 -13.46 16.08 -23.76
CA ASP A 553 -12.17 16.77 -23.67
C ASP A 553 -12.33 18.29 -23.69
N LYS A 554 -11.40 18.98 -23.03
CA LYS A 554 -11.27 20.44 -23.09
C LYS A 554 -10.67 20.84 -24.43
N GLU A 555 -9.60 20.17 -24.83
CA GLU A 555 -8.90 20.37 -26.10
C GLU A 555 -8.41 19.02 -26.60
N HIS A 556 -8.61 18.70 -27.88
CA HIS A 556 -8.11 17.47 -28.49
C HIS A 556 -7.85 17.73 -29.97
N TYR A 557 -6.58 17.72 -30.37
CA TYR A 557 -6.14 18.08 -31.71
C TYR A 557 -5.04 17.13 -32.19
N SER A 558 -4.95 16.95 -33.50
CA SER A 558 -3.85 16.23 -34.13
C SER A 558 -3.62 16.73 -35.55
N ASN A 559 -2.38 16.65 -36.03
CA ASN A 559 -2.06 16.89 -37.44
C ASN A 559 -2.34 15.67 -38.34
N ILE A 560 -2.76 14.55 -37.75
CA ILE A 560 -3.19 13.33 -38.44
C ILE A 560 -4.66 13.04 -38.14
N ASN A 561 -5.38 12.48 -39.11
CA ASN A 561 -6.74 12.02 -38.88
C ASN A 561 -6.73 10.57 -38.38
N VAL A 562 -6.73 10.39 -37.06
CA VAL A 562 -6.67 9.07 -36.41
C VAL A 562 -7.91 8.19 -36.62
N ASN A 563 -9.00 8.72 -37.20
CA ASN A 563 -10.26 8.00 -37.44
C ASN A 563 -10.45 7.55 -38.90
N ASN A 564 -9.50 7.89 -39.76
CA ASN A 564 -9.50 7.50 -41.16
C ASN A 564 -8.10 6.93 -41.43
N SER A 565 -7.96 5.67 -41.81
CA SER A 565 -6.67 5.14 -42.23
C SER A 565 -6.81 4.63 -43.66
N VAL A 566 -6.13 5.31 -44.58
CA VAL A 566 -6.00 4.84 -45.96
C VAL A 566 -4.74 3.98 -45.98
N ASP A 567 -4.87 2.71 -46.37
CA ASP A 567 -3.75 1.77 -46.52
C ASP A 567 -2.83 1.60 -45.29
N GLY A 568 -3.39 1.72 -44.08
CA GLY A 568 -2.63 1.55 -42.83
C GLY A 568 -2.09 2.84 -42.22
N PHE A 569 -2.11 3.96 -42.95
CA PHE A 569 -1.59 5.25 -42.50
C PHE A 569 -2.71 6.29 -42.33
N PRO A 570 -2.81 6.95 -41.17
CA PRO A 570 -3.69 8.11 -40.99
C PRO A 570 -3.35 9.23 -41.98
N PRO A 571 -4.29 9.74 -42.80
CA PRO A 571 -4.00 10.87 -43.66
C PRO A 571 -3.67 12.09 -42.80
N PHE A 572 -2.60 12.80 -43.17
CA PHE A 572 -2.23 14.07 -42.58
C PHE A 572 -2.82 15.21 -43.41
N SER A 573 -3.06 16.35 -42.79
CA SER A 573 -3.54 17.51 -43.52
C SER A 573 -2.47 18.02 -44.49
N ALA A 574 -2.83 18.38 -45.73
CA ALA A 574 -1.88 18.85 -46.74
C ALA A 574 -1.06 20.09 -46.29
N ASP A 575 -1.59 20.88 -45.35
CA ASP A 575 -0.94 22.03 -44.73
C ASP A 575 -0.18 21.70 -43.43
N ASN A 576 -0.12 20.43 -43.02
CA ASN A 576 0.37 19.96 -41.71
C ASN A 576 -0.29 20.66 -40.49
N GLY A 577 -1.47 21.26 -40.66
CA GLY A 577 -2.20 21.94 -39.61
C GLY A 577 -2.85 21.00 -38.58
N GLN A 578 -2.94 21.47 -37.33
CA GLN A 578 -3.67 20.76 -36.27
C GLN A 578 -5.18 20.80 -36.55
N ARG A 579 -5.82 19.63 -36.50
CA ARG A 579 -7.27 19.44 -36.69
C ARG A 579 -7.88 18.94 -35.39
N LYS A 580 -9.08 19.43 -35.07
CA LYS A 580 -9.80 19.01 -33.87
C LYS A 580 -10.27 17.56 -34.01
N LEU A 581 -10.02 16.75 -33.00
CA LEU A 581 -10.48 15.36 -32.91
C LEU A 581 -11.79 15.24 -32.12
N GLY A 582 -12.46 14.09 -32.27
CA GLY A 582 -13.56 13.68 -31.38
C GLY A 582 -13.04 13.39 -29.97
N SER A 583 -13.94 13.23 -28.99
CA SER A 583 -13.50 13.06 -27.60
C SER A 583 -12.79 11.73 -27.34
N TRP A 584 -11.74 11.73 -26.53
CA TRP A 584 -10.92 10.56 -26.20
C TRP A 584 -11.72 9.37 -25.64
N LEU A 585 -12.77 9.65 -24.85
CA LEU A 585 -13.71 8.65 -24.32
C LEU A 585 -15.15 8.90 -24.82
N GLU A 586 -15.27 9.24 -26.10
CA GLU A 586 -16.53 9.69 -26.72
C GLU A 586 -17.75 8.80 -26.43
N TRP A 587 -17.57 7.48 -26.41
CA TRP A 587 -18.70 6.55 -26.27
C TRP A 587 -19.39 6.64 -24.91
N ILE A 588 -18.71 7.15 -23.88
CA ILE A 588 -19.27 7.37 -22.54
C ILE A 588 -19.38 8.85 -22.17
N LYS A 589 -19.20 9.75 -23.15
CA LYS A 589 -19.40 11.19 -22.93
C LYS A 589 -20.82 11.45 -22.43
N ASP A 590 -20.89 12.09 -21.26
CA ASP A 590 -22.11 12.40 -20.50
C ASP A 590 -22.92 11.17 -20.08
N LYS A 591 -22.30 9.98 -20.06
CA LYS A 591 -22.91 8.73 -19.61
C LYS A 591 -22.18 8.19 -18.38
N PRO A 592 -22.73 8.34 -17.17
CA PRO A 592 -22.06 7.87 -15.98
C PRO A 592 -21.93 6.35 -15.96
N ILE A 593 -20.78 5.85 -15.49
CA ILE A 593 -20.59 4.45 -15.15
C ILE A 593 -20.93 4.27 -13.67
N GLN A 594 -21.78 3.29 -13.37
CA GLN A 594 -22.24 3.03 -12.00
C GLN A 594 -21.71 1.69 -11.54
N LYS A 595 -21.11 1.67 -10.35
CA LYS A 595 -20.66 0.46 -9.67
C LYS A 595 -21.34 0.36 -8.32
N GLY A 596 -21.86 -0.81 -7.98
CA GLY A 596 -22.42 -1.12 -6.67
C GLY A 596 -21.87 -2.45 -6.17
N ALA A 597 -21.63 -2.54 -4.87
CA ALA A 597 -21.13 -3.74 -4.24
C ALA A 597 -21.68 -3.94 -2.84
N ALA A 598 -21.81 -5.20 -2.45
CA ALA A 598 -22.11 -5.63 -1.09
C ALA A 598 -21.08 -6.69 -0.66
N PHE A 599 -20.58 -6.58 0.57
CA PHE A 599 -19.59 -7.52 1.10
C PHE A 599 -19.91 -7.91 2.54
N ALA A 600 -19.52 -9.13 2.89
CA ALA A 600 -19.65 -9.67 4.23
C ALA A 600 -18.44 -10.54 4.62
N GLN A 601 -18.04 -10.33 5.86
CA GLN A 601 -17.00 -10.91 6.69
C GLN A 601 -17.47 -11.74 7.88
N LEU A 602 -17.08 -13.01 8.04
CA LEU A 602 -17.05 -13.66 9.35
C LEU A 602 -15.62 -14.09 9.67
N THR A 603 -15.14 -13.72 10.85
CA THR A 603 -14.02 -14.38 11.52
C THR A 603 -14.57 -15.07 12.76
N SER A 604 -14.32 -16.37 12.90
CA SER A 604 -14.91 -17.17 13.98
C SER A 604 -14.35 -16.85 15.36
N GLY A 605 -13.21 -16.15 15.45
CA GLY A 605 -12.40 -16.11 16.67
C GLY A 605 -11.69 -17.44 16.93
N LYS A 606 -10.98 -17.54 18.05
CA LYS A 606 -10.20 -18.74 18.37
C LYS A 606 -11.12 -19.86 18.91
N VAL A 607 -11.32 -20.92 18.13
CA VAL A 607 -12.09 -22.14 18.46
C VAL A 607 -11.15 -23.33 18.72
N PHE A 608 -11.71 -24.47 19.17
CA PHE A 608 -10.95 -25.69 19.53
C PHE A 608 -9.80 -25.42 20.52
N ASN A 609 -10.12 -25.04 21.76
CA ASN A 609 -9.12 -24.67 22.78
C ASN A 609 -8.17 -23.55 22.35
N ARG A 610 -8.68 -22.62 21.54
CA ARG A 610 -7.98 -21.46 20.98
C ARG A 610 -6.90 -21.77 19.94
N LEU A 611 -6.94 -22.96 19.36
CA LEU A 611 -5.93 -23.41 18.40
C LEU A 611 -6.25 -22.99 16.97
N VAL A 612 -7.51 -22.77 16.60
CA VAL A 612 -7.89 -22.52 15.20
C VAL A 612 -8.78 -21.29 15.09
N GLU A 613 -8.59 -20.49 14.06
CA GLU A 613 -9.51 -19.44 13.63
C GLU A 613 -9.87 -19.60 12.16
N PHE A 614 -11.16 -19.56 11.85
CA PHE A 614 -11.70 -19.54 10.49
C PHE A 614 -12.07 -18.13 10.06
N THR A 615 -11.81 -17.81 8.79
CA THR A 615 -12.29 -16.61 8.09
C THR A 615 -13.11 -17.04 6.87
N LEU A 616 -14.34 -16.56 6.76
CA LEU A 616 -15.19 -16.69 5.57
C LEU A 616 -15.56 -15.29 5.11
N GLY A 617 -15.39 -14.99 3.84
CA GLY A 617 -15.83 -13.73 3.28
C GLY A 617 -16.34 -13.85 1.86
N MET A 618 -17.21 -12.92 1.49
CA MET A 618 -17.78 -12.85 0.16
C MET A 618 -18.07 -11.40 -0.20
N ARG A 619 -17.84 -11.06 -1.46
CA ARG A 619 -18.26 -9.79 -2.05
C ARG A 619 -18.96 -10.03 -3.38
N TYR A 620 -20.03 -9.30 -3.63
CA TYR A 620 -20.70 -9.20 -4.92
C TYR A 620 -20.51 -7.79 -5.46
N ASP A 621 -19.97 -7.66 -6.68
CA ASP A 621 -19.81 -6.40 -7.40
C ASP A 621 -20.66 -6.44 -8.69
N GLU A 622 -21.35 -5.34 -8.97
CA GLU A 622 -22.04 -5.09 -10.23
C GLU A 622 -21.64 -3.71 -10.80
N THR A 623 -21.15 -3.71 -12.03
CA THR A 623 -20.83 -2.48 -12.78
C THR A 623 -21.77 -2.39 -13.97
N VAL A 624 -22.50 -1.28 -14.09
CA VAL A 624 -23.42 -0.98 -15.17
C VAL A 624 -22.87 0.17 -16.00
N ILE A 625 -22.71 -0.08 -17.30
CA ILE A 625 -22.15 0.87 -18.25
C ILE A 625 -23.15 1.07 -19.38
N HIS A 626 -23.51 2.32 -19.61
CA HIS A 626 -24.23 2.75 -20.80
C HIS A 626 -23.27 3.50 -21.71
N TYR A 627 -23.20 3.11 -22.98
CA TYR A 627 -22.32 3.75 -23.95
C TYR A 627 -23.00 3.88 -25.32
N ARG A 628 -22.49 4.79 -26.16
CA ARG A 628 -22.90 4.92 -27.56
C ARG A 628 -22.22 3.80 -28.34
N GLY A 629 -23.02 2.86 -28.83
CA GLY A 629 -22.53 1.73 -29.61
C GLY A 629 -22.33 2.07 -31.07
N ILE A 630 -21.50 1.33 -31.80
CA ILE A 630 -21.36 1.45 -33.27
C ILE A 630 -22.02 0.22 -33.91
N ASP A 631 -22.99 0.43 -34.79
CA ASP A 631 -23.61 -0.60 -35.62
C ASP A 631 -22.68 -0.91 -36.82
N GLN A 632 -22.42 -2.20 -36.99
CA GLN A 632 -21.40 -2.77 -37.88
C GLN A 632 -19.99 -2.14 -37.81
N PRO A 633 -19.24 -2.35 -36.71
CA PRO A 633 -17.86 -1.89 -36.63
C PRO A 633 -16.99 -2.75 -37.56
N LYS A 634 -16.76 -2.32 -38.81
CA LYS A 634 -15.53 -2.73 -39.48
C LYS A 634 -14.39 -2.13 -38.66
N GLN A 635 -13.41 -2.94 -38.30
CA GLN A 635 -12.22 -2.38 -37.65
C GLN A 635 -11.40 -1.66 -38.71
N ASP A 636 -10.92 -0.45 -38.41
CA ASP A 636 -9.89 0.17 -39.24
C ASP A 636 -8.59 -0.63 -39.11
N SER A 637 -7.56 -0.24 -39.86
CA SER A 637 -6.23 -0.87 -39.77
C SER A 637 -5.60 -0.76 -38.37
N LEU A 638 -6.13 0.12 -37.50
CA LEU A 638 -5.70 0.35 -36.12
C LEU A 638 -6.59 -0.39 -35.11
N GLY A 639 -7.53 -1.23 -35.55
CA GLY A 639 -8.39 -2.05 -34.69
C GLY A 639 -9.50 -1.27 -33.99
N ASN A 640 -9.58 0.04 -34.19
CA ASN A 640 -10.70 0.84 -33.73
C ASN A 640 -11.94 0.42 -34.51
N PRO A 641 -13.12 0.36 -33.89
CA PRO A 641 -14.35 0.29 -34.66
C PRO A 641 -14.43 1.54 -35.53
N ALA A 642 -14.15 1.39 -36.83
CA ALA A 642 -14.16 2.47 -37.80
C ALA A 642 -15.58 3.04 -37.84
N SER A 643 -15.71 4.30 -37.46
CA SER A 643 -16.91 5.07 -37.76
C SER A 643 -16.67 5.78 -39.08
N LEU A 644 -16.80 5.07 -40.22
CA LEU A 644 -17.15 5.69 -41.52
C LEU A 644 -17.36 4.65 -42.64
N PHE A 645 -18.58 4.66 -43.18
CA PHE A 645 -18.83 4.38 -44.59
C PHE A 645 -18.46 5.65 -45.38
N ILE A 646 -17.54 5.53 -46.32
CA ILE A 646 -17.39 6.49 -47.43
C ILE A 646 -18.70 6.43 -48.23
N ASN A 647 -19.28 7.58 -48.61
CA ASN A 647 -20.30 7.60 -49.66
C ASN A 647 -19.57 7.60 -51.01
N PRO A 648 -19.46 6.46 -51.73
CA PRO A 648 -18.75 6.41 -53.00
C PRO A 648 -19.43 7.22 -54.13
N ALA A 649 -20.61 7.79 -53.88
CA ALA A 649 -21.37 8.59 -54.84
C ALA A 649 -21.20 10.11 -54.69
N ASP A 650 -20.38 10.62 -53.77
CA ASP A 650 -20.13 12.06 -53.66
C ASP A 650 -19.04 12.51 -54.66
N PRO A 651 -19.38 13.28 -55.72
CA PRO A 651 -18.43 13.71 -56.74
C PRO A 651 -17.52 14.85 -56.26
N ASN A 652 -17.79 15.45 -55.09
CA ASN A 652 -17.07 16.62 -54.57
C ASN A 652 -16.00 16.24 -53.55
N ASN A 653 -15.32 15.12 -53.76
CA ASN A 653 -14.23 14.62 -52.92
C ASN A 653 -12.98 15.53 -53.01
N SER A 654 -13.12 16.77 -52.51
CA SER A 654 -12.10 17.80 -52.51
C SER A 654 -11.28 17.69 -51.21
N PRO A 655 -9.94 17.65 -51.29
CA PRO A 655 -9.05 17.56 -50.14
C PRO A 655 -9.11 18.77 -49.18
N ASN A 656 -9.90 19.81 -49.50
CA ASN A 656 -9.96 21.07 -48.77
C ASN A 656 -11.30 21.37 -48.07
N THR A 657 -12.25 20.44 -48.05
CA THR A 657 -13.49 20.65 -47.28
C THR A 657 -13.23 20.34 -45.80
N PRO A 658 -13.53 21.25 -44.85
CA PRO A 658 -13.44 20.92 -43.43
C PRO A 658 -14.42 19.79 -43.16
N TYR A 659 -13.91 18.60 -42.84
CA TYR A 659 -14.73 17.49 -42.36
C TYR A 659 -15.22 17.82 -40.95
N ILE A 660 -16.23 18.68 -40.86
CA ILE A 660 -17.03 18.81 -39.67
C ILE A 660 -17.95 17.59 -39.68
N ASN A 661 -17.70 16.65 -38.76
CA ASN A 661 -18.51 15.46 -38.53
C ASN A 661 -19.90 15.82 -37.94
N GLU A 662 -20.60 16.79 -38.52
CA GLU A 662 -21.98 17.13 -38.17
C GLU A 662 -23.00 16.26 -38.91
N ALA A 663 -22.60 15.56 -39.97
CA ALA A 663 -23.51 14.80 -40.84
C ALA A 663 -23.59 13.28 -40.57
N LEU A 664 -22.84 12.72 -39.60
CA LEU A 664 -22.87 11.28 -39.30
C LEU A 664 -23.59 10.98 -37.98
N GLY A 665 -24.91 10.95 -38.06
CA GLY A 665 -25.63 9.86 -37.39
C GLY A 665 -26.42 9.09 -38.45
N PRO A 666 -26.70 7.79 -38.30
CA PRO A 666 -26.01 6.70 -37.62
C PRO A 666 -25.21 5.85 -38.68
N PRO A 667 -24.49 4.77 -38.30
CA PRO A 667 -25.06 3.67 -37.55
C PRO A 667 -24.43 3.66 -36.14
N PHE A 668 -24.81 4.59 -35.26
CA PHE A 668 -24.59 4.39 -33.82
C PHE A 668 -25.82 3.66 -33.26
N ILE A 669 -25.61 2.58 -32.50
CA ILE A 669 -26.69 1.99 -31.69
C ILE A 669 -26.90 2.91 -30.50
N PRO A 670 -28.07 3.56 -30.38
CA PRO A 670 -28.35 4.41 -29.23
C PRO A 670 -28.35 3.54 -27.96
N ASN A 671 -27.48 3.89 -27.00
CA ASN A 671 -27.49 3.35 -25.64
C ASN A 671 -27.28 1.83 -25.52
N GLU A 672 -26.15 1.32 -26.00
CA GLU A 672 -25.71 -0.01 -25.59
C GLU A 672 -25.47 -0.09 -24.08
N LYS A 673 -25.75 -1.26 -23.52
CA LYS A 673 -25.58 -1.56 -22.10
C LYS A 673 -24.62 -2.73 -21.94
N ARG A 674 -23.60 -2.55 -21.10
CA ARG A 674 -22.73 -3.62 -20.60
C ARG A 674 -22.88 -3.72 -19.09
N VAL A 675 -22.95 -4.95 -18.59
CA VAL A 675 -23.03 -5.23 -17.16
C VAL A 675 -21.96 -6.25 -16.81
N PHE A 676 -21.08 -5.90 -15.88
CA PHE A 676 -20.12 -6.83 -15.29
C PHE A 676 -20.59 -7.21 -13.90
N ARG A 677 -20.71 -8.51 -13.64
CA ARG A 677 -21.07 -9.07 -12.33
C ARG A 677 -20.00 -10.01 -11.87
N LYS A 678 -19.53 -9.87 -10.63
CA LYS A 678 -18.56 -10.77 -10.03
C LYS A 678 -18.86 -11.06 -8.57
N THR A 679 -18.59 -12.30 -8.19
CA THR A 679 -18.66 -12.78 -6.82
C THR A 679 -17.28 -13.29 -6.42
N ASN A 680 -16.77 -12.78 -5.31
CA ASN A 680 -15.41 -13.00 -4.84
C ASN A 680 -15.46 -13.66 -3.46
N PRO A 681 -15.49 -15.01 -3.39
CA PRO A 681 -15.40 -15.71 -2.12
C PRO A 681 -13.95 -15.74 -1.61
N ARG A 682 -13.80 -15.79 -0.29
CA ARG A 682 -12.54 -16.06 0.40
C ARG A 682 -12.76 -16.97 1.60
N LEU A 683 -11.86 -17.93 1.78
CA LEU A 683 -11.80 -18.81 2.93
C LEU A 683 -10.37 -18.79 3.48
N GLY A 684 -10.25 -18.64 4.80
CA GLY A 684 -8.97 -18.66 5.51
C GLY A 684 -9.07 -19.52 6.77
N ILE A 685 -7.99 -20.21 7.09
CA ILE A 685 -7.81 -20.98 8.32
C ILE A 685 -6.46 -20.58 8.90
N VAL A 686 -6.46 -20.21 10.17
CA VAL A 686 -5.24 -19.91 10.92
C VAL A 686 -5.17 -20.90 12.09
N PHE A 687 -4.08 -21.66 12.15
CA PHE A 687 -3.80 -22.63 13.19
C PHE A 687 -2.61 -22.15 14.04
N PHE A 688 -2.79 -22.15 15.35
CA PHE A 688 -1.85 -21.69 16.37
C PHE A 688 -1.36 -22.88 17.21
N PRO A 689 -0.47 -23.75 16.70
CA PRO A 689 0.05 -24.88 17.46
C PRO A 689 0.80 -24.46 18.73
N SER A 690 1.37 -23.26 18.76
CA SER A 690 2.03 -22.66 19.93
C SER A 690 1.96 -21.13 19.87
N SER A 691 2.47 -20.44 20.89
CA SER A 691 2.52 -18.96 20.90
C SER A 691 3.55 -18.37 19.94
N ASN A 692 4.48 -19.18 19.43
CA ASN A 692 5.58 -18.76 18.56
C ASN A 692 5.45 -19.30 17.12
N LEU A 693 4.47 -20.15 16.82
CA LEU A 693 4.28 -20.74 15.49
C LEU A 693 2.83 -20.57 15.05
N THR A 694 2.64 -20.01 13.86
CA THR A 694 1.35 -19.90 13.20
C THR A 694 1.41 -20.53 11.82
N ILE A 695 0.41 -21.34 11.49
CA ILE A 695 0.23 -21.95 10.16
C ILE A 695 -1.07 -21.41 9.58
N LYS A 696 -1.04 -20.98 8.33
CA LYS A 696 -2.15 -20.32 7.66
C LYS A 696 -2.43 -21.02 6.34
N ALA A 697 -3.70 -21.26 6.04
CA ALA A 697 -4.13 -21.68 4.73
C ALA A 697 -5.24 -20.76 4.25
N MET A 698 -5.18 -20.33 2.99
CA MET A 698 -6.18 -19.42 2.43
C MET A 698 -6.45 -19.73 0.97
N THR A 699 -7.69 -19.54 0.55
CA THR A 699 -8.07 -19.58 -0.86
C THR A 699 -9.07 -18.47 -1.15
N GLY A 700 -8.93 -17.82 -2.30
CA GLY A 700 -9.79 -16.71 -2.66
C GLY A 700 -9.78 -16.41 -4.15
N THR A 701 -10.83 -15.71 -4.58
CA THR A 701 -10.91 -15.14 -5.93
C THR A 701 -10.78 -13.63 -5.85
N ALA A 702 -10.01 -13.06 -6.78
CA ALA A 702 -9.99 -11.64 -7.06
C ALA A 702 -10.20 -11.39 -8.54
N TYR A 703 -10.55 -10.15 -8.89
CA TYR A 703 -10.87 -9.80 -10.27
C TYR A 703 -10.50 -8.35 -10.57
N ARG A 704 -10.35 -8.06 -11.86
CA ARG A 704 -10.24 -6.71 -12.38
C ARG A 704 -11.21 -6.54 -13.53
N GLU A 705 -12.07 -5.53 -13.47
CA GLU A 705 -12.81 -5.12 -14.66
C GLU A 705 -11.87 -4.38 -15.64
N PRO A 706 -12.13 -4.45 -16.96
CA PRO A 706 -11.39 -3.62 -17.90
C PRO A 706 -11.52 -2.13 -17.50
N SER A 707 -10.42 -1.38 -17.57
CA SER A 707 -10.40 0.04 -17.22
C SER A 707 -11.24 0.86 -18.20
N VAL A 708 -11.54 2.11 -17.83
CA VAL A 708 -12.29 3.02 -18.70
C VAL A 708 -11.53 3.24 -20.01
N THR A 709 -10.21 3.41 -19.94
CA THR A 709 -9.36 3.61 -21.12
C THR A 709 -9.23 2.35 -21.98
N GLU A 710 -9.22 1.15 -21.40
CA GLU A 710 -9.21 -0.12 -22.15
C GLU A 710 -10.54 -0.38 -22.88
N LEU A 711 -11.67 0.07 -22.33
CA LEU A 711 -13.00 -0.12 -22.93
C LEU A 711 -13.40 0.96 -23.93
N PHE A 712 -12.98 2.20 -23.70
CA PHE A 712 -13.55 3.37 -24.37
C PHE A 712 -12.52 4.34 -24.95
N GLY A 713 -11.21 4.03 -24.87
CA GLY A 713 -10.19 4.79 -25.59
C GLY A 713 -10.48 4.79 -27.09
N ALA A 714 -10.69 5.99 -27.64
CA ALA A 714 -11.02 6.26 -29.03
C ALA A 714 -10.44 7.61 -29.45
N ASN A 715 -10.52 7.95 -30.74
CA ASN A 715 -10.06 9.23 -31.29
C ASN A 715 -8.59 9.55 -30.95
N THR A 716 -7.74 8.54 -30.77
CA THR A 716 -6.30 8.70 -30.51
C THR A 716 -5.50 7.63 -31.22
N PHE A 717 -4.24 7.90 -31.51
CA PHE A 717 -3.34 6.90 -32.08
C PHE A 717 -2.73 5.96 -31.03
N SER A 718 -2.83 6.31 -29.74
CA SER A 718 -2.20 5.57 -28.63
C SER A 718 -3.02 4.39 -28.10
N LEU A 719 -4.32 4.36 -28.40
CA LEU A 719 -5.28 3.42 -27.81
C LEU A 719 -6.37 3.04 -28.82
N ALA A 720 -6.71 1.76 -28.81
CA ALA A 720 -7.87 1.20 -29.48
C ALA A 720 -8.64 0.26 -28.54
N SER A 721 -9.97 0.30 -28.63
CA SER A 721 -10.86 -0.38 -27.68
C SER A 721 -11.91 -1.25 -28.36
N ASN A 722 -12.25 -2.37 -27.72
CA ASN A 722 -13.38 -3.22 -28.10
C ASN A 722 -14.25 -3.57 -26.88
N PRO A 723 -15.13 -2.66 -26.45
CA PRO A 723 -15.94 -2.82 -25.24
C PRO A 723 -16.91 -3.99 -25.33
N ARG A 724 -17.16 -4.48 -26.55
CA ARG A 724 -18.03 -5.64 -26.76
C ARG A 724 -17.31 -6.97 -26.45
N LYS A 725 -16.00 -7.06 -26.66
CA LYS A 725 -15.24 -8.33 -26.55
C LYS A 725 -14.47 -8.49 -25.24
N LEU A 726 -14.00 -7.39 -24.64
CA LEU A 726 -13.19 -7.45 -23.42
C LEU A 726 -13.95 -8.08 -22.26
N LYS A 727 -13.29 -9.04 -21.62
CA LYS A 727 -13.78 -9.74 -20.42
C LYS A 727 -12.97 -9.29 -19.19
N PRO A 728 -13.60 -9.26 -17.99
CA PRO A 728 -12.86 -9.08 -16.75
C PRO A 728 -11.81 -10.16 -16.54
N GLU A 729 -10.68 -9.74 -15.98
CA GLU A 729 -9.62 -10.62 -15.51
C GLU A 729 -10.01 -11.25 -14.18
N ILE A 730 -9.58 -12.49 -13.95
CA ILE A 730 -9.91 -13.23 -12.73
C ILE A 730 -8.66 -13.96 -12.25
N ILE A 731 -8.28 -13.75 -10.99
CA ILE A 731 -7.23 -14.53 -10.34
C ILE A 731 -7.83 -15.39 -9.22
N ARG A 732 -7.50 -16.67 -9.22
CA ARG A 732 -7.81 -17.59 -8.13
C ARG A 732 -6.51 -18.03 -7.49
N THR A 733 -6.41 -17.88 -6.18
CA THR A 733 -5.19 -18.18 -5.45
C THR A 733 -5.49 -19.05 -4.27
N SER A 734 -4.66 -20.08 -4.07
CA SER A 734 -4.59 -20.87 -2.85
C SER A 734 -3.19 -20.80 -2.27
N GLU A 735 -3.08 -20.59 -0.96
CA GLU A 735 -1.81 -20.40 -0.27
C GLU A 735 -1.76 -21.18 1.03
N LEU A 736 -0.57 -21.69 1.35
CA LEU A 736 -0.19 -22.23 2.64
C LEU A 736 1.02 -21.44 3.13
N ALA A 737 0.95 -20.90 4.35
CA ALA A 737 1.99 -20.09 4.94
C ALA A 737 2.31 -20.51 6.37
N ILE A 738 3.55 -20.26 6.78
CA ILE A 738 4.06 -20.46 8.14
C ILE A 738 4.70 -19.14 8.58
N ASP A 739 4.40 -18.71 9.80
CA ASP A 739 5.07 -17.63 10.52
C ASP A 739 5.60 -18.20 11.84
N TRP A 740 6.92 -18.24 11.98
CA TRP A 740 7.60 -18.88 13.09
C TRP A 740 8.61 -17.95 13.75
N LEU A 741 8.33 -17.58 14.99
CA LEU A 741 9.29 -16.97 15.90
C LEU A 741 10.25 -18.05 16.40
N ALA A 742 11.23 -18.39 15.56
CA ALA A 742 12.16 -19.50 15.78
C ALA A 742 13.07 -19.25 17.01
N PHE A 743 13.53 -18.00 17.18
CA PHE A 743 14.34 -17.56 18.32
C PHE A 743 13.88 -16.19 18.81
N LYS A 744 14.39 -15.75 19.98
CA LYS A 744 14.04 -14.46 20.62
C LYS A 744 14.23 -13.24 19.71
N TYR A 745 15.03 -13.33 18.63
CA TYR A 745 15.36 -12.25 17.70
C TYR A 745 15.33 -12.66 16.22
N LEU A 746 14.73 -13.81 15.88
CA LEU A 746 14.62 -14.30 14.51
C LEU A 746 13.22 -14.82 14.21
N ASN A 747 12.53 -14.17 13.27
CA ASN A 747 11.24 -14.59 12.75
C ASN A 747 11.47 -15.13 11.33
N LEU A 748 11.00 -16.34 11.08
CA LEU A 748 11.05 -17.02 9.80
C LEU A 748 9.64 -17.16 9.26
N ARG A 749 9.44 -16.70 8.02
CA ARG A 749 8.20 -16.85 7.28
C ARG A 749 8.46 -17.62 6.00
N ALA A 750 7.54 -18.50 5.65
CA ALA A 750 7.55 -19.20 4.38
C ALA A 750 6.13 -19.37 3.87
N ASN A 751 5.94 -19.26 2.56
CA ASN A 751 4.65 -19.54 1.94
C ASN A 751 4.82 -20.21 0.59
N TYR A 752 3.87 -21.08 0.27
CA TYR A 752 3.70 -21.71 -1.02
C TYR A 752 2.34 -21.30 -1.60
N PHE A 753 2.32 -20.88 -2.85
CA PHE A 753 1.11 -20.42 -3.52
C PHE A 753 0.88 -21.14 -4.85
N LEU A 754 -0.39 -21.25 -5.23
CA LEU A 754 -0.85 -21.65 -6.55
C LEU A 754 -1.83 -20.60 -7.04
N THR A 755 -1.54 -19.97 -8.18
CA THR A 755 -2.40 -18.97 -8.83
C THR A 755 -2.86 -19.46 -10.19
N ARG A 756 -4.12 -19.16 -10.52
CA ARG A 756 -4.67 -19.27 -11.88
C ARG A 756 -5.22 -17.91 -12.27
N PHE A 757 -4.55 -17.26 -13.22
CA PHE A 757 -4.89 -15.93 -13.72
C PHE A 757 -5.50 -16.02 -15.10
N GLU A 758 -6.77 -15.66 -15.24
CA GLU A 758 -7.59 -15.83 -16.44
C GLU A 758 -7.85 -14.49 -17.13
N ASN A 759 -7.82 -14.52 -18.46
CA ASN A 759 -8.18 -13.40 -19.33
C ASN A 759 -7.33 -12.13 -19.11
N GLN A 760 -6.02 -12.23 -18.84
CA GLN A 760 -5.18 -11.03 -18.68
C GLN A 760 -5.39 -10.10 -19.88
N ILE A 761 -5.64 -8.82 -19.62
CA ILE A 761 -5.79 -7.77 -20.61
C ILE A 761 -4.44 -7.11 -20.82
N ALA A 762 -4.05 -7.01 -22.09
CA ALA A 762 -2.90 -6.24 -22.53
C ALA A 762 -3.15 -5.78 -23.97
N TYR A 763 -2.21 -5.02 -24.52
CA TYR A 763 -2.21 -4.76 -25.95
C TYR A 763 -1.93 -6.05 -26.74
N SER A 764 -2.64 -6.21 -27.85
CA SER A 764 -2.39 -7.30 -28.80
C SER A 764 -0.99 -7.16 -29.41
N VAL A 765 -0.35 -8.28 -29.77
CA VAL A 765 0.95 -8.24 -30.49
C VAL A 765 0.73 -7.97 -31.99
N ALA A 766 -0.43 -8.33 -32.56
CA ALA A 766 -0.80 -7.93 -33.94
C ALA A 766 -1.17 -6.46 -34.04
N ASN A 767 -1.77 -5.91 -32.98
CA ASN A 767 -2.18 -4.53 -32.94
C ASN A 767 -1.86 -3.94 -31.57
N ASN A 768 -0.71 -3.27 -31.53
CA ASN A 768 -0.08 -2.75 -30.33
C ASN A 768 -0.88 -1.67 -29.58
N ASN A 769 -1.98 -1.18 -30.17
CA ASN A 769 -2.85 -0.18 -29.56
C ASN A 769 -4.19 -0.80 -29.08
N LEU A 770 -4.56 -1.98 -29.58
CA LEU A 770 -5.82 -2.64 -29.24
C LEU A 770 -5.73 -3.44 -27.95
N SER A 771 -6.52 -3.05 -26.96
CA SER A 771 -6.68 -3.81 -25.72
C SER A 771 -7.44 -5.12 -25.99
N THR A 772 -6.86 -6.26 -25.59
CA THR A 772 -7.45 -7.60 -25.74
C THR A 772 -7.11 -8.52 -24.57
N ASN A 773 -7.90 -9.59 -24.38
CA ASN A 773 -7.57 -10.65 -23.42
C ASN A 773 -6.54 -11.60 -24.07
N ILE A 774 -5.29 -11.61 -23.56
CA ILE A 774 -4.15 -12.27 -24.21
C ILE A 774 -3.93 -13.73 -23.81
N TYR A 775 -4.10 -14.10 -22.53
CA TYR A 775 -3.93 -15.48 -22.06
C TYR A 775 -4.53 -15.77 -20.69
N THR A 776 -4.48 -17.05 -20.32
CA THR A 776 -4.65 -17.59 -18.97
C THR A 776 -3.37 -18.28 -18.51
N LEU A 777 -2.89 -17.99 -17.31
CA LEU A 777 -1.69 -18.57 -16.69
C LEU A 777 -2.03 -19.38 -15.45
N VAL A 778 -1.26 -20.45 -15.21
CA VAL A 778 -1.24 -21.16 -13.93
C VAL A 778 0.18 -21.15 -13.40
N ASN A 779 0.42 -20.50 -12.27
CA ASN A 779 1.73 -20.42 -11.63
C ASN A 779 1.69 -21.08 -10.25
N ASP A 780 2.78 -21.73 -9.85
CA ASP A 780 3.04 -22.06 -8.45
C ASP A 780 4.38 -21.48 -8.01
N GLY A 781 4.55 -21.25 -6.71
CA GLY A 781 5.78 -20.65 -6.22
C GLY A 781 5.92 -20.72 -4.71
N ALA A 782 7.13 -20.40 -4.25
CA ALA A 782 7.47 -20.32 -2.85
C ALA A 782 8.16 -18.99 -2.54
N GLU A 783 7.83 -18.40 -1.40
CA GLU A 783 8.45 -17.19 -0.86
C GLU A 783 8.94 -17.51 0.57
N MET A 784 10.14 -17.05 0.90
CA MET A 784 10.76 -17.20 2.22
C MET A 784 11.26 -15.85 2.69
N GLU A 785 11.10 -15.54 3.97
CA GLU A 785 11.53 -14.28 4.58
C GLU A 785 12.08 -14.56 5.99
N ALA A 786 13.22 -13.96 6.32
CA ALA A 786 13.82 -13.97 7.64
C ALA A 786 13.92 -12.52 8.11
N LEU A 787 13.40 -12.24 9.31
CA LEU A 787 13.42 -10.92 9.94
C LEU A 787 14.19 -11.02 11.25
N THR A 788 15.09 -10.08 11.49
CA THR A 788 15.92 -10.06 12.70
C THR A 788 16.03 -8.66 13.28
N SER A 789 16.04 -8.57 14.60
CA SER A 789 16.40 -7.35 15.32
C SER A 789 17.06 -7.73 16.63
N TYR A 790 18.33 -7.37 16.77
CA TYR A 790 19.15 -7.65 17.93
C TYR A 790 20.09 -6.47 18.24
N LYS A 791 19.93 -5.86 19.41
CA LYS A 791 20.69 -4.69 19.88
C LYS A 791 20.69 -3.58 18.81
N MET A 792 21.86 -3.23 18.29
CA MET A 792 22.07 -2.19 17.27
C MET A 792 21.74 -2.65 15.84
N ILE A 793 21.51 -3.94 15.61
CA ILE A 793 21.35 -4.53 14.28
C ILE A 793 19.89 -4.89 14.05
N SER A 794 19.35 -4.51 12.90
CA SER A 794 18.07 -4.98 12.38
C SER A 794 18.23 -5.35 10.92
N GLY A 795 17.44 -6.28 10.41
CA GLY A 795 17.60 -6.70 9.04
C GLY A 795 16.54 -7.66 8.56
N PHE A 796 16.57 -7.90 7.26
CA PHE A 796 15.74 -8.87 6.59
C PHE A 796 16.53 -9.60 5.52
N ALA A 797 16.11 -10.81 5.19
CA ALA A 797 16.52 -11.51 3.98
C ALA A 797 15.30 -12.23 3.42
N ASN A 798 15.10 -12.20 2.10
CA ASN A 798 14.04 -12.95 1.47
C ASN A 798 14.44 -13.52 0.12
N PHE A 799 13.74 -14.59 -0.26
CA PHE A 799 13.90 -15.28 -1.53
C PHE A 799 12.51 -15.65 -2.05
N SER A 800 12.30 -15.49 -3.35
CA SER A 800 11.07 -15.87 -4.03
C SER A 800 11.39 -16.64 -5.29
N VAL A 801 10.64 -17.72 -5.53
CA VAL A 801 10.68 -18.51 -6.76
C VAL A 801 9.28 -18.76 -7.27
N VAL A 802 9.10 -18.62 -8.58
CA VAL A 802 7.85 -18.91 -9.29
C VAL A 802 8.12 -19.79 -10.49
N ARG A 803 7.20 -20.70 -10.77
CA ARG A 803 7.18 -21.57 -11.93
C ARG A 803 5.83 -21.50 -12.62
N ARG A 804 5.85 -21.43 -13.95
CA ARG A 804 4.67 -21.62 -14.80
C ARG A 804 4.34 -23.10 -14.82
N ARG A 805 3.12 -23.50 -14.47
CA ARG A 805 2.62 -24.88 -14.59
C ARG A 805 1.94 -25.13 -15.93
N ASN A 806 1.19 -24.15 -16.39
CA ASN A 806 0.46 -24.24 -17.64
C ASN A 806 0.06 -22.85 -18.12
N GLU A 807 -0.33 -22.77 -19.39
CA GLU A 807 -0.99 -21.59 -19.94
C GLU A 807 -1.91 -21.96 -21.10
N HIS A 808 -2.87 -21.08 -21.33
CA HIS A 808 -3.76 -21.11 -22.47
C HIS A 808 -3.72 -19.73 -23.13
N ILE A 809 -3.25 -19.70 -24.37
CA ILE A 809 -3.15 -18.48 -25.17
C ILE A 809 -4.51 -18.20 -25.80
N GLN A 810 -4.97 -16.95 -25.66
CA GLN A 810 -6.24 -16.46 -26.21
C GLN A 810 -6.00 -15.59 -27.44
N ASP A 811 -4.93 -14.80 -27.43
CA ASP A 811 -4.44 -14.05 -28.59
C ASP A 811 -3.36 -14.87 -29.31
N SER A 812 -3.66 -15.35 -30.53
CA SER A 812 -2.78 -16.22 -31.31
C SER A 812 -1.43 -15.60 -31.66
N THR A 813 -1.26 -14.28 -31.51
CA THR A 813 0.02 -13.62 -31.76
C THR A 813 1.02 -13.78 -30.62
N VAL A 814 0.58 -14.28 -29.46
CA VAL A 814 1.46 -14.56 -28.32
C VAL A 814 1.93 -16.01 -28.38
N ALA A 815 3.25 -16.22 -28.38
CA ALA A 815 3.80 -17.58 -28.42
C ALA A 815 3.54 -18.33 -27.11
N LYS A 816 3.17 -19.62 -27.23
CA LYS A 816 2.96 -20.50 -26.08
C LYS A 816 4.31 -21.08 -25.58
N GLU A 817 4.58 -20.89 -24.29
CA GLU A 817 5.75 -21.31 -23.53
C GLU A 817 5.29 -22.02 -22.24
N PRO A 818 4.74 -23.24 -22.34
CA PRO A 818 4.33 -23.98 -21.15
C PRO A 818 5.56 -24.32 -20.30
N ASN A 819 5.40 -24.37 -18.98
CA ASN A 819 6.46 -24.67 -18.02
C ASN A 819 7.58 -23.63 -17.88
N GLN A 820 7.45 -22.45 -18.51
CA GLN A 820 8.44 -21.39 -18.46
C GLN A 820 7.82 -20.05 -18.05
N VAL A 821 8.48 -19.34 -17.12
CA VAL A 821 8.14 -17.96 -16.78
C VAL A 821 8.88 -17.02 -17.74
N SER A 822 8.14 -16.09 -18.35
CA SER A 822 8.63 -15.11 -19.31
C SER A 822 8.17 -13.71 -18.90
N TRP A 823 8.88 -12.67 -19.36
CA TRP A 823 8.66 -11.24 -19.08
C TRP A 823 8.91 -10.77 -17.65
N VAL A 824 9.04 -11.69 -16.69
CA VAL A 824 9.37 -11.40 -15.29
C VAL A 824 10.40 -12.42 -14.78
N PRO A 825 11.19 -12.07 -13.75
CA PRO A 825 12.12 -13.02 -13.16
C PRO A 825 11.39 -14.19 -12.51
N ALA A 826 11.90 -15.40 -12.74
CA ALA A 826 11.42 -16.60 -12.05
C ALA A 826 11.91 -16.64 -10.60
N GLN A 827 13.00 -15.93 -10.28
CA GLN A 827 13.65 -15.93 -8.98
C GLN A 827 14.11 -14.52 -8.62
N THR A 828 13.86 -14.11 -7.38
CA THR A 828 14.37 -12.87 -6.80
C THR A 828 14.86 -13.12 -5.38
N ALA A 829 15.87 -12.36 -4.96
CA ALA A 829 16.40 -12.42 -3.61
C ALA A 829 16.70 -11.01 -3.13
N ASN A 830 16.37 -10.72 -1.87
CA ASN A 830 16.64 -9.45 -1.25
C ASN A 830 17.30 -9.64 0.11
N GLY A 831 18.09 -8.66 0.53
CA GLY A 831 18.65 -8.61 1.86
C GLY A 831 18.87 -7.18 2.31
N GLY A 832 18.68 -6.91 3.59
CA GLY A 832 18.89 -5.61 4.18
C GLY A 832 19.41 -5.74 5.60
N ILE A 833 20.42 -4.94 5.95
CA ILE A 833 20.92 -4.80 7.30
C ILE A 833 21.00 -3.31 7.63
N ASN A 834 20.52 -2.95 8.80
CA ASN A 834 20.57 -1.62 9.37
C ASN A 834 21.24 -1.69 10.74
N VAL A 835 22.24 -0.85 10.94
CA VAL A 835 23.06 -0.77 12.14
C VAL A 835 22.95 0.63 12.71
N LYS A 836 22.44 0.75 13.93
CA LYS A 836 22.36 2.03 14.67
C LYS A 836 23.32 2.02 15.84
N TRP A 837 24.37 2.82 15.76
CA TRP A 837 25.37 2.97 16.81
C TRP A 837 25.46 4.44 17.25
N GLU A 838 24.94 4.74 18.44
CA GLU A 838 24.86 6.11 18.96
C GLU A 838 24.19 7.07 17.96
N LYS A 839 24.96 8.06 17.46
CA LYS A 839 24.54 9.06 16.47
C LYS A 839 24.67 8.58 15.02
N LEU A 840 25.30 7.42 14.80
CA LEU A 840 25.53 6.85 13.47
C LEU A 840 24.42 5.84 13.13
N THR A 841 23.87 5.94 11.93
CA THR A 841 22.98 4.94 11.35
C THR A 841 23.53 4.53 9.99
N SER A 842 23.79 3.26 9.78
CA SER A 842 24.28 2.71 8.52
C SER A 842 23.32 1.63 8.04
N SER A 843 22.94 1.67 6.77
CA SER A 843 22.14 0.62 6.17
C SER A 843 22.73 0.16 4.85
N PHE A 844 22.60 -1.14 4.62
CA PHE A 844 23.04 -1.84 3.43
C PHE A 844 21.87 -2.67 2.94
N SER A 845 21.58 -2.62 1.64
CA SER A 845 20.58 -3.50 1.02
C SER A 845 21.08 -4.04 -0.30
N ILE A 846 20.65 -5.25 -0.62
CA ILE A 846 20.96 -5.96 -1.86
C ILE A 846 19.65 -6.44 -2.48
N HIS A 847 19.52 -6.28 -3.79
CA HIS A 847 18.48 -6.89 -4.60
C HIS A 847 19.16 -7.69 -5.71
N TRP A 848 18.82 -8.96 -5.82
CA TRP A 848 19.21 -9.82 -6.93
C TRP A 848 17.97 -10.22 -7.72
N GLN A 849 18.05 -10.04 -9.03
CA GLN A 849 17.06 -10.47 -9.98
C GLN A 849 17.66 -11.54 -10.89
N GLY A 850 17.02 -12.70 -10.95
CA GLY A 850 17.40 -13.75 -11.88
C GLY A 850 17.11 -13.38 -13.35
N LYS A 851 17.73 -14.12 -14.27
CA LYS A 851 17.57 -13.98 -15.72
C LYS A 851 16.09 -13.99 -16.13
N VAL A 852 15.69 -13.03 -16.97
CA VAL A 852 14.31 -12.91 -17.47
C VAL A 852 14.24 -13.35 -18.92
N ARG A 853 13.34 -14.30 -19.23
CA ARG A 853 13.22 -14.89 -20.57
C ARG A 853 12.18 -14.18 -21.42
N ARG A 854 12.43 -14.15 -22.73
CA ARG A 854 11.48 -13.76 -23.77
C ARG A 854 10.59 -14.93 -24.15
N ARG A 855 9.41 -14.63 -24.69
CA ARG A 855 8.64 -15.59 -25.49
C ARG A 855 9.18 -15.62 -26.92
N ALA A 856 8.94 -16.70 -27.65
CA ALA A 856 9.30 -16.75 -29.07
C ALA A 856 8.68 -15.62 -29.90
N SER A 857 7.49 -15.13 -29.53
CA SER A 857 6.82 -13.99 -30.19
C SER A 857 7.55 -12.64 -29.99
N ASP A 858 8.51 -12.55 -29.06
CA ASP A 858 9.37 -11.38 -28.89
C ASP A 858 10.66 -11.47 -29.73
N LEU A 859 10.86 -12.57 -30.47
CA LEU A 859 12.08 -12.87 -31.22
C LEU A 859 11.77 -12.89 -32.72
N GLY A 860 12.35 -11.97 -33.49
CA GLY A 860 12.13 -11.85 -34.94
C GLY A 860 12.89 -10.66 -35.53
N SER A 861 12.90 -10.54 -36.86
CA SER A 861 13.44 -9.38 -37.58
C SER A 861 12.40 -8.25 -37.64
N ILE A 862 12.84 -7.02 -37.42
CA ILE A 862 12.02 -5.80 -37.50
C ILE A 862 11.91 -5.40 -38.97
N ASP A 863 10.71 -5.15 -39.48
CA ASP A 863 10.52 -4.43 -40.75
C ASP A 863 10.48 -2.90 -40.45
N PRO A 864 11.50 -2.14 -40.85
CA PRO A 864 11.61 -0.72 -40.52
C PRO A 864 10.74 0.19 -41.40
N VAL A 865 10.27 -0.28 -42.57
CA VAL A 865 9.46 0.55 -43.49
C VAL A 865 8.03 0.65 -43.01
N SER A 866 7.51 -0.46 -42.47
CA SER A 866 6.12 -0.54 -42.10
C SER A 866 5.87 0.09 -40.72
N GLY A 867 6.59 -0.28 -39.65
CA GLY A 867 6.42 0.24 -38.28
C GLY A 867 5.03 -0.07 -37.65
N TYR A 868 4.00 0.02 -38.48
CA TYR A 868 2.80 -0.76 -38.64
C TYR A 868 3.01 -1.71 -39.82
N GLY A 869 3.47 -2.94 -39.60
CA GLY A 869 3.23 -3.97 -40.61
C GLY A 869 1.73 -3.98 -40.92
N PRO A 870 1.26 -4.01 -42.19
CA PRO A 870 -0.03 -4.59 -42.48
C PRO A 870 0.09 -6.05 -42.04
N PHE A 871 -0.19 -6.33 -40.77
CA PHE A 871 -0.29 -7.67 -40.24
C PHE A 871 -1.55 -8.27 -40.85
N ASP A 872 -1.43 -8.92 -42.00
CA ASP A 872 -2.45 -9.84 -42.46
C ASP A 872 -2.42 -11.07 -41.53
N PRO A 873 -3.43 -11.26 -40.65
CA PRO A 873 -3.47 -12.39 -39.73
C PRO A 873 -3.60 -13.74 -40.46
N SER A 874 -3.94 -13.74 -41.76
CA SER A 874 -4.03 -14.95 -42.59
C SER A 874 -2.68 -15.62 -42.85
N THR A 875 -1.57 -14.92 -42.63
CA THR A 875 -0.21 -15.43 -42.83
C THR A 875 0.30 -16.32 -41.68
N PHE A 876 -0.37 -16.29 -40.51
CA PHE A 876 -0.06 -17.16 -39.37
C PHE A 876 -0.77 -18.51 -39.49
N VAL A 877 -0.39 -19.32 -40.49
CA VAL A 877 -0.91 -20.70 -40.57
C VAL A 877 -0.22 -21.57 -39.52
N LYS A 878 -1.06 -22.20 -38.70
CA LYS A 878 -0.71 -23.14 -37.62
C LYS A 878 0.25 -24.25 -38.09
N ASN A 879 1.35 -24.42 -37.36
CA ASN A 879 2.03 -25.69 -37.03
C ASN A 879 3.46 -25.95 -37.54
N ASP A 880 4.16 -25.03 -38.21
CA ASP A 880 5.58 -25.28 -38.50
C ASP A 880 6.44 -24.02 -38.47
N VAL A 881 7.38 -23.97 -37.52
CA VAL A 881 8.30 -22.85 -37.28
C VAL A 881 9.58 -23.00 -38.11
N SER A 882 9.73 -24.10 -38.86
CA SER A 882 11.00 -24.47 -39.52
C SER A 882 11.19 -23.91 -40.94
N THR A 883 10.19 -23.27 -41.54
CA THR A 883 10.24 -22.83 -42.96
C THR A 883 10.00 -21.34 -43.18
N TYR A 884 10.03 -20.50 -42.13
CA TYR A 884 9.80 -19.06 -42.28
C TYR A 884 11.02 -18.32 -42.86
N GLN A 885 10.91 -17.87 -44.10
CA GLN A 885 11.74 -16.79 -44.67
C GLN A 885 10.79 -15.59 -44.90
N PRO A 886 10.94 -14.48 -44.16
CA PRO A 886 10.13 -13.28 -44.38
C PRO A 886 10.30 -12.79 -45.82
N ILE A 887 9.23 -12.35 -46.48
CA ILE A 887 9.36 -11.55 -47.70
C ILE A 887 9.82 -10.16 -47.24
N PHE A 888 11.11 -9.90 -47.38
CA PHE A 888 11.78 -8.68 -46.95
C PHE A 888 11.50 -7.54 -47.93
N TYR A 889 10.76 -6.51 -47.49
CA TYR A 889 10.91 -5.18 -48.08
C TYR A 889 12.11 -4.49 -47.37
N GLY A 890 13.31 -4.71 -47.91
CA GLY A 890 14.36 -3.68 -47.88
C GLY A 890 15.18 -3.44 -46.60
N SER A 891 15.23 -4.31 -45.59
CA SER A 891 16.30 -4.21 -44.57
C SER A 891 17.01 -5.54 -44.32
N GLN A 892 18.34 -5.55 -44.52
CA GLN A 892 19.22 -6.71 -44.44
C GLN A 892 19.75 -6.99 -43.01
N TYR A 893 19.19 -6.40 -41.96
CA TYR A 893 19.80 -6.47 -40.63
C TYR A 893 18.85 -7.06 -39.58
N PRO A 894 18.90 -8.38 -39.35
CA PRO A 894 18.22 -8.97 -38.20
C PRO A 894 18.90 -8.45 -36.93
N VAL A 895 18.21 -7.57 -36.19
CA VAL A 895 18.60 -7.25 -34.82
C VAL A 895 18.34 -8.51 -33.99
N HIS A 896 19.34 -9.38 -33.90
CA HIS A 896 19.25 -10.58 -33.08
C HIS A 896 19.22 -10.18 -31.59
N ARG A 897 18.02 -10.12 -31.02
CA ARG A 897 17.88 -10.04 -29.56
C ARG A 897 18.15 -11.38 -28.93
N SER A 898 18.85 -11.34 -27.81
CA SER A 898 19.06 -12.51 -26.96
C SER A 898 17.70 -13.10 -26.54
N LYS A 899 17.64 -14.41 -26.32
CA LYS A 899 16.42 -15.08 -25.80
C LYS A 899 16.05 -14.67 -24.36
N SER A 900 16.91 -13.89 -23.69
CA SER A 900 16.71 -13.41 -22.32
C SER A 900 17.49 -12.13 -22.05
N VAL A 901 17.06 -11.34 -21.06
CA VAL A 901 17.93 -10.34 -20.42
C VAL A 901 18.70 -10.99 -19.27
N PRO A 902 19.98 -10.61 -19.06
CA PRO A 902 20.80 -11.22 -18.01
C PRO A 902 20.26 -10.90 -16.62
N GLU A 903 20.65 -11.74 -15.67
CA GLU A 903 20.47 -11.47 -14.24
C GLU A 903 21.33 -10.29 -13.79
N TRP A 904 20.94 -9.66 -12.70
CA TRP A 904 21.67 -8.53 -12.15
C TRP A 904 21.50 -8.41 -10.64
N VAL A 905 22.44 -7.69 -10.03
CA VAL A 905 22.47 -7.33 -8.62
C VAL A 905 22.49 -5.81 -8.50
N SER A 906 21.68 -5.26 -7.60
CA SER A 906 21.75 -3.89 -7.12
C SER A 906 22.15 -3.87 -5.65
N ILE A 907 23.13 -3.05 -5.30
CA ILE A 907 23.56 -2.85 -3.91
C ILE A 907 23.32 -1.39 -3.58
N ASN A 908 22.61 -1.11 -2.48
CA ASN A 908 22.39 0.23 -1.97
C ASN A 908 23.01 0.38 -0.60
N PHE A 909 23.58 1.55 -0.33
CA PHE A 909 24.23 1.87 0.93
C PHE A 909 23.79 3.25 1.41
N ARG A 910 23.51 3.37 2.71
CA ARG A 910 23.24 4.66 3.35
C ARG A 910 24.09 4.77 4.61
N ILE A 911 24.62 5.95 4.85
CA ILE A 911 25.23 6.32 6.12
C ILE A 911 24.66 7.66 6.58
N GLY A 912 24.22 7.73 7.82
CA GLY A 912 23.61 8.91 8.42
C GLY A 912 24.24 9.21 9.78
N TYR A 913 24.38 10.49 10.08
CA TYR A 913 24.92 11.01 11.32
C TYR A 913 23.98 12.06 11.90
N GLN A 914 23.64 11.90 13.19
CA GLN A 914 22.87 12.87 13.95
C GLN A 914 23.79 14.02 14.38
N LEU A 915 23.78 15.11 13.60
CA LEU A 915 24.59 16.31 13.84
C LEU A 915 24.20 16.99 15.15
N MET A 916 22.90 17.14 15.37
CA MET A 916 22.28 17.70 16.57
C MET A 916 21.09 16.83 16.96
N GLU A 917 20.54 17.01 18.16
CA GLU A 917 19.39 16.22 18.62
C GLU A 917 18.26 16.16 17.61
N ASN A 918 18.04 17.28 16.90
CA ASN A 918 16.97 17.46 15.95
C ASN A 918 17.42 17.61 14.48
N VAL A 919 18.71 17.49 14.16
CA VAL A 919 19.25 17.62 12.79
C VAL A 919 20.06 16.38 12.42
N ASN A 920 19.69 15.75 11.31
CA ASN A 920 20.37 14.56 10.78
C ASN A 920 20.85 14.83 9.35
N PHE A 921 22.09 14.42 9.08
CA PHE A 921 22.66 14.39 7.74
C PHE A 921 22.87 12.94 7.33
N ALA A 922 22.59 12.61 6.07
CA ALA A 922 22.89 11.31 5.52
C ALA A 922 23.37 11.41 4.07
N PHE A 923 24.12 10.40 3.68
CA PHE A 923 24.58 10.16 2.34
C PHE A 923 24.12 8.77 1.91
N PHE A 924 23.63 8.68 0.68
CA PHE A 924 23.05 7.49 0.12
C PHE A 924 23.60 7.23 -1.28
N ILE A 925 23.91 5.97 -1.54
CA ILE A 925 24.32 5.46 -2.85
C ILE A 925 23.35 4.36 -3.26
N SER A 926 22.68 4.53 -4.39
CA SER A 926 21.90 3.47 -5.05
C SER A 926 22.76 2.80 -6.12
N ASN A 927 22.60 1.49 -6.32
CA ASN A 927 23.35 0.74 -7.33
C ASN A 927 24.87 1.03 -7.26
N LEU A 928 25.46 0.79 -6.07
CA LEU A 928 26.85 1.11 -5.71
C LEU A 928 27.89 0.64 -6.75
N LEU A 929 27.67 -0.54 -7.33
CA LEU A 929 28.54 -1.13 -8.34
C LEU A 929 28.36 -0.55 -9.75
N ASN A 930 27.40 0.36 -9.94
CA ASN A 930 26.95 0.85 -11.25
C ASN A 930 26.69 -0.28 -12.24
N HIS A 931 26.09 -1.37 -11.75
CA HIS A 931 25.85 -2.57 -12.54
C HIS A 931 24.75 -2.30 -13.57
N TYR A 932 24.86 -2.89 -14.75
CA TYR A 932 23.85 -2.80 -15.79
C TYR A 932 22.61 -3.61 -15.41
N GLN A 933 21.44 -2.97 -15.35
CA GLN A 933 20.20 -3.55 -14.84
C GLN A 933 19.12 -3.54 -15.92
N PRO A 934 19.17 -4.45 -16.90
CA PRO A 934 18.18 -4.50 -17.97
C PRO A 934 16.83 -5.01 -17.45
N LEU A 935 15.78 -4.38 -17.94
CA LEU A 935 14.39 -4.80 -17.79
C LEU A 935 13.84 -5.16 -19.16
N ILE A 936 13.20 -6.31 -19.27
CA ILE A 936 12.77 -6.85 -20.55
C ILE A 936 11.71 -5.97 -21.22
N LYS A 937 11.89 -5.72 -22.52
CA LYS A 937 10.82 -5.19 -23.39
C LYS A 937 10.13 -6.34 -24.12
N ASN A 938 8.82 -6.48 -23.96
CA ASN A 938 7.98 -7.40 -24.74
C ASN A 938 7.80 -6.91 -26.18
N ASN A 939 7.42 -7.81 -27.10
CA ASN A 939 7.30 -7.57 -28.55
C ASN A 939 8.64 -7.33 -29.29
N LEU A 940 8.55 -7.25 -30.62
CA LEU A 940 9.65 -7.19 -31.58
C LEU A 940 10.33 -5.80 -31.65
N TYR A 941 10.90 -5.33 -30.54
CA TYR A 941 11.68 -4.07 -30.51
C TYR A 941 13.18 -4.32 -30.50
N PRO A 942 14.04 -3.37 -30.90
CA PRO A 942 15.50 -3.55 -30.92
C PRO A 942 16.18 -3.22 -29.57
N PHE A 943 15.43 -2.85 -28.54
CA PHE A 943 15.96 -2.41 -27.25
C PHE A 943 15.28 -3.10 -26.06
N ASP A 944 15.89 -2.92 -24.89
CA ASP A 944 15.33 -3.25 -23.59
C ASP A 944 15.31 -2.00 -22.72
N TYR A 945 14.45 -1.99 -21.71
CA TYR A 945 14.48 -0.97 -20.69
C TYR A 945 15.72 -1.15 -19.81
N ILE A 946 16.17 -0.05 -19.21
CA ILE A 946 17.32 -0.04 -18.33
C ILE A 946 16.90 0.68 -17.06
N ASN A 947 17.08 0.01 -15.92
CA ASN A 947 16.83 0.61 -14.62
C ASN A 947 17.87 1.71 -14.31
N GLU A 948 17.64 2.51 -13.27
CA GLU A 948 18.55 3.58 -12.92
C GLU A 948 19.99 3.09 -12.67
N GLY A 949 20.95 3.85 -13.21
CA GLY A 949 22.38 3.64 -12.92
C GLY A 949 22.71 3.98 -11.47
N ARG A 950 24.02 4.02 -11.15
CA ARG A 950 24.47 4.46 -9.83
C ARG A 950 23.98 5.88 -9.55
N ARG A 951 23.38 6.07 -8.38
CA ARG A 951 22.82 7.35 -7.92
C ARG A 951 23.46 7.76 -6.60
N PHE A 952 23.81 9.03 -6.46
CA PHE A 952 24.35 9.61 -5.23
C PHE A 952 23.37 10.66 -4.70
N MET A 953 23.06 10.61 -3.41
CA MET A 953 22.13 11.56 -2.80
C MET A 953 22.58 11.96 -1.41
N PHE A 954 22.58 13.27 -1.15
CA PHE A 954 22.68 13.85 0.17
C PHE A 954 21.28 14.10 0.72
N ASP A 955 21.13 13.95 2.02
CA ASP A 955 19.86 14.01 2.75
C ASP A 955 20.06 14.78 4.05
N LEU A 956 19.46 15.96 4.15
CA LEU A 956 19.43 16.76 5.36
C LEU A 956 18.00 16.77 5.89
N SER A 957 17.81 16.38 7.14
CA SER A 957 16.51 16.42 7.81
C SER A 957 16.61 17.15 9.13
N ALA A 958 15.59 17.94 9.43
CA ALA A 958 15.44 18.66 10.68
C ALA A 958 14.03 18.47 11.25
N THR A 959 13.92 18.42 12.57
CA THR A 959 12.66 18.45 13.31
C THR A 959 12.69 19.65 14.25
N PHE A 960 11.61 20.42 14.31
CA PHE A 960 11.51 21.61 15.18
C PHE A 960 10.31 21.51 16.08
#